data_AF-A0A060T4Q0-F1
#
_entry.id   AF-A0A060T4Q0-F1
#
_cell.length_a   1.000
_cell.length_b   1.000
_cell.length_c   1.000
_cell.angle_alpha   90.00
_cell.angle_beta   90.00
_cell.angle_gamma   90.00
#
_symmetry.space_group_name_H-M   'P 1'
#
loop_
_entity.id
_entity.type
_entity.pdbx_description
1 polymer ?
#
loop_
_entity_poly.entity_id
_entity_poly.type
_entity_poly.pdbx_seq_one_letter_code
_entity_poly.pdbx_strand_id
1 'polypeptide(L)'
;MPKTTIAYFDPLGVFAEIKDELKSKLPLVNLHWNPPSRPLRSIPSLDVELVEESAVTQAAPKHQMLGISSSPYLKLMFVKCEDSETYKSSIRAMIREWLNNNVGSIRDPTEWLIIHYVPSGGKISSGNRFKSSAFDKIRADFNSGSKKDRCIQIRREYSSELEYMEVWSEAMTRIKEAVLEAFGRRVDLYEEEVNKIEAKKNVLGWNFGTFFVMKEGLARSFENISLYEDALVLYDELETAFTTTTNLKTVSYFVSSIGFDYKDAPPLSLLEVEADSQWRHQIMSNEISLFDFHSYLFARQARLLLQIAANSSTPSIAALRIGELYLRLRTFLTEMQGLLQENRKNRFMVAEWTYNVVNEFLHETSWVKDGLSQQVSEGRGELILLSRKALETLAYPRGWKIEGVLAEISLDDDGDDGDGEEKVYTPSSDEITKFIESSQVFYERYRELTIAASAQFELADRIRTVNRLSAQLALLDYQLGNYEKAYAQLENIPSLYSRQGWDLITASLLSVHVQCLVKLGKNDSILLQALELICHYKYLSPTEIETLATFIQEYSNTVPASMPIDRIFRTSVVPYVNEPSLGKYSVTVEVRGLIESEFQFDDATLTLHNIHHEAEKLVLRAKSPKISGKGKVLIECTSNKFVRGQFQVNSLVLSRNKLSLVKNFDEDPIIIEFFALPSSLWAKVRISDSCKLPGRELVVELHPPTETDEKIESCKVSLTSLTPGMKLADKNTNTPEVSVQAGVEVTTSEVSTIPFSFFAESDLQKIKTRATVSFTTSKGVFQHVFVDEVDIALAIDVTVHDFFRLSKLFSKFLIVCKKSEPVRIWSTKLNGSQDFKITETVDENDSVAFPGGAVSRVYSIAPTDSAKSSSESLELCINHCYVKDECAAVVWDELERRLQEHDLSRYTNLVRTLAASFQYDTYSYALKGRFRILPSSAKAVPKTSIFDYVAPDDRANILALLTQLVEEEFTEKPLATSKQLIIPVPLPDVYVVHQVEMTLPEADHFVIGDTISAKIKITTKETWATKGLDYDLPSSYVYEVVSSENWAFSGKRRNTFNCNEDNEFGVSLVPLRTGKIPLPKIDIYAAGRQSQPKMEIDYRNAGETALVVPEFGRLTINF
;
A
#
# COMPACT_ATOMS: atom_id res chain seq x y z
N MET A 1 18.92 60.22 -5.41
CA MET A 1 19.06 59.47 -4.14
C MET A 1 19.33 60.46 -3.02
N PRO A 2 18.66 60.38 -1.86
CA PRO A 2 19.00 61.23 -0.72
C PRO A 2 20.35 60.79 -0.16
N LYS A 3 21.34 61.68 -0.17
CA LYS A 3 22.65 61.45 0.45
C LYS A 3 22.63 62.02 1.87
N THR A 4 23.42 61.43 2.79
CA THR A 4 23.57 62.03 4.11
C THR A 4 24.24 63.39 3.97
N THR A 5 23.56 64.45 4.39
CA THR A 5 24.09 65.81 4.29
C THR A 5 24.95 66.16 5.51
N ILE A 6 26.19 66.56 5.26
CA ILE A 6 27.06 67.22 6.23
C ILE A 6 27.24 68.67 5.78
N ALA A 7 26.78 69.60 6.60
CA ALA A 7 26.93 71.02 6.32
C ALA A 7 28.28 71.51 6.84
N TYR A 8 28.90 72.46 6.14
CA TYR A 8 30.11 73.12 6.63
C TYR A 8 30.02 74.64 6.51
N PHE A 9 30.61 75.33 7.47
CA PHE A 9 30.74 76.78 7.50
C PHE A 9 32.23 77.14 7.45
N ASP A 10 32.63 77.85 6.38
CA ASP A 10 34.00 78.23 6.14
C ASP A 10 34.16 79.75 5.92
N PRO A 11 34.08 80.56 6.98
CA PRO A 11 34.23 82.02 6.87
C PRO A 11 35.68 82.46 6.53
N LEU A 12 36.64 81.53 6.56
CA LEU A 12 38.08 81.83 6.47
C LEU A 12 38.77 81.15 5.27
N GLY A 13 38.02 80.50 4.37
CA GLY A 13 38.53 79.87 3.14
C GLY A 13 39.43 78.66 3.36
N VAL A 14 39.24 77.94 4.47
CA VAL A 14 40.02 76.76 4.87
C VAL A 14 39.61 75.50 4.12
N PHE A 15 38.34 75.36 3.73
CA PHE A 15 37.80 74.15 3.11
C PHE A 15 38.51 73.84 1.79
N ALA A 16 38.85 74.85 0.98
CA ALA A 16 39.55 74.68 -0.28
C ALA A 16 40.91 73.96 -0.13
N GLU A 17 41.59 74.14 1.01
CA GLU A 17 42.89 73.52 1.30
C GLU A 17 42.77 72.05 1.77
N ILE A 18 41.63 71.68 2.36
CA ILE A 18 41.39 70.35 2.98
C ILE A 18 40.46 69.49 2.11
N LYS A 19 39.85 70.07 1.07
CA LYS A 19 38.78 69.46 0.26
C LYS A 19 39.18 68.14 -0.39
N ASP A 20 40.36 68.08 -1.01
CA ASP A 20 40.80 66.89 -1.74
C ASP A 20 41.11 65.73 -0.79
N GLU A 21 41.70 66.05 0.37
CA GLU A 21 42.00 65.11 1.44
C GLU A 21 40.71 64.56 2.06
N LEU A 22 39.75 65.44 2.40
CA LEU A 22 38.47 65.05 2.97
C LEU A 22 37.64 64.22 1.98
N LYS A 23 37.61 64.59 0.69
CA LYS A 23 36.91 63.82 -0.35
C LYS A 23 37.53 62.45 -0.59
N SER A 24 38.85 62.31 -0.49
CA SER A 24 39.54 61.01 -0.63
C SER A 24 39.16 60.00 0.47
N LYS A 25 38.62 60.48 1.60
CA LYS A 25 38.19 59.68 2.75
C LYS A 25 36.67 59.48 2.81
N LEU A 26 35.93 59.92 1.78
CA LEU A 26 34.51 59.64 1.58
C LEU A 26 34.35 58.57 0.50
N PRO A 27 33.37 57.65 0.59
CA PRO A 27 32.31 57.57 1.61
C PRO A 27 32.78 57.11 2.99
N LEU A 28 31.97 57.35 4.02
CA LEU A 28 32.27 56.90 5.39
C LEU A 28 32.05 55.38 5.46
N VAL A 29 33.10 54.61 5.73
CA VAL A 29 33.01 53.13 5.80
C VAL A 29 33.02 52.61 7.25
N ASN A 30 32.41 51.44 7.47
CA ASN A 30 32.39 50.72 8.75
C ASN A 30 31.90 51.57 9.94
N LEU A 31 30.68 52.10 9.84
CA LEU A 31 30.02 52.79 10.95
C LEU A 31 29.25 51.76 11.80
N HIS A 32 29.31 51.90 13.12
CA HIS A 32 28.64 50.98 14.05
C HIS A 32 27.73 51.78 14.98
N TRP A 33 26.42 51.67 14.76
CA TRP A 33 25.41 52.31 15.59
C TRP A 33 24.94 51.36 16.69
N ASN A 34 25.16 51.75 17.96
CA ASN A 34 24.83 50.96 19.14
C ASN A 34 23.97 51.75 20.14
N PRO A 35 22.68 51.97 19.85
CA PRO A 35 21.77 52.61 20.79
C PRO A 35 21.41 51.62 21.93
N PRO A 36 21.07 52.10 23.14
CA PRO A 36 20.72 51.23 24.27
C PRO A 36 19.42 50.44 24.06
N SER A 37 18.55 50.89 23.15
CA SER A 37 17.22 50.33 22.87
C SER A 37 17.19 49.31 21.72
N ARG A 38 18.24 49.21 20.91
CA ARG A 38 18.27 48.36 19.70
C ARG A 38 19.58 47.56 19.60
N PRO A 39 19.58 46.42 18.90
CA PRO A 39 20.82 45.70 18.61
C PRO A 39 21.81 46.54 17.79
N LEU A 40 23.09 46.24 17.93
CA LEU A 40 24.18 46.84 17.15
C LEU A 40 23.89 46.74 15.64
N ARG A 41 23.88 47.89 14.95
CA ARG A 41 23.77 47.98 13.49
C ARG A 41 25.11 48.39 12.89
N SER A 42 25.53 47.68 11.85
CA SER A 42 26.75 48.01 11.10
C SER A 42 26.36 48.55 9.73
N ILE A 43 26.93 49.70 9.37
CA ILE A 43 26.71 50.39 8.10
C ILE A 43 28.01 50.26 7.30
N PRO A 44 28.04 49.43 6.24
CA PRO A 44 29.27 49.15 5.48
C PRO A 44 29.85 50.39 4.81
N SER A 45 29.00 51.19 4.17
CA SER A 45 29.35 52.42 3.46
C SER A 45 28.22 53.42 3.60
N LEU A 46 28.56 54.68 3.84
CA LEU A 46 27.64 55.80 3.92
C LEU A 46 28.09 56.92 2.99
N ASP A 47 27.28 57.16 1.96
CA ASP A 47 27.48 58.25 1.01
C ASP A 47 27.09 59.59 1.64
N VAL A 48 28.06 60.50 1.65
CA VAL A 48 27.91 61.82 2.26
C VAL A 48 28.01 62.91 1.20
N GLU A 49 27.12 63.88 1.30
CA GLU A 49 27.13 65.12 0.54
C GLU A 49 27.53 66.30 1.43
N LEU A 50 28.55 67.05 1.01
CA LEU A 50 29.05 68.23 1.71
C LEU A 50 28.37 69.49 1.16
N VAL A 51 27.62 70.20 2.01
CA VAL A 51 26.88 71.41 1.63
C VAL A 51 27.44 72.62 2.39
N GLU A 52 27.74 73.70 1.67
CA GLU A 52 28.20 74.94 2.29
C GLU A 52 27.02 75.69 2.93
N GLU A 53 27.14 76.05 4.21
CA GLU A 53 26.14 76.79 4.96
C GLU A 53 26.59 78.24 5.19
N SER A 54 25.73 79.22 4.94
CA SER A 54 26.00 80.64 5.22
C SER A 54 25.80 81.01 6.71
N ALA A 55 26.42 82.09 7.18
CA ALA A 55 26.35 82.52 8.60
C ALA A 55 24.93 82.77 9.14
N VAL A 56 23.98 83.07 8.25
CA VAL A 56 22.56 83.32 8.56
C VAL A 56 21.70 82.37 7.73
N THR A 57 21.50 81.16 8.21
CA THR A 57 20.46 80.29 7.65
C THR A 57 19.13 80.69 8.26
N GLN A 58 18.12 81.05 7.44
CA GLN A 58 16.78 81.30 7.94
C GLN A 58 16.27 80.02 8.62
N ALA A 59 16.07 80.08 9.94
CA ALA A 59 15.53 78.96 10.70
C ALA A 59 14.17 78.54 10.10
N ALA A 60 14.00 77.25 9.85
CA ALA A 60 12.73 76.71 9.37
C ALA A 60 11.58 77.16 10.31
N PRO A 61 10.41 77.53 9.77
CA PRO A 61 9.30 78.03 10.58
C PRO A 61 8.90 77.00 11.66
N LYS A 62 8.80 77.45 12.91
CA LYS A 62 8.52 76.61 14.10
C LYS A 62 7.23 75.76 14.02
N HIS A 63 6.35 76.03 13.05
CA HIS A 63 5.10 75.32 12.82
C HIS A 63 5.17 74.17 11.78
N GLN A 64 6.35 73.88 11.22
CA GLN A 64 6.52 72.74 10.30
C GLN A 64 6.65 71.41 11.07
N MET A 65 5.96 70.36 10.60
CA MET A 65 6.02 69.01 11.18
C MET A 65 7.44 68.42 11.12
N LEU A 66 7.82 67.61 12.12
CA LEU A 66 9.09 66.88 12.15
C LEU A 66 9.17 65.89 10.98
N GLY A 67 10.37 65.65 10.44
CA GLY A 67 10.57 64.68 9.36
C GLY A 67 10.32 65.19 7.93
N ILE A 68 9.94 66.47 7.77
CA ILE A 68 9.82 67.14 6.45
C ILE A 68 11.08 67.97 6.11
N SER A 69 11.86 68.35 7.12
CA SER A 69 13.07 69.18 6.96
C SER A 69 14.28 68.34 6.53
N SER A 70 15.01 68.80 5.51
CA SER A 70 16.30 68.23 5.07
C SER A 70 17.46 68.72 5.92
N SER A 71 17.34 68.60 7.25
CA SER A 71 18.35 69.10 8.18
C SER A 71 19.62 68.24 8.14
N PRO A 72 20.82 68.85 8.04
CA PRO A 72 22.08 68.11 8.03
C PRO A 72 22.30 67.38 9.36
N TYR A 73 22.99 66.25 9.35
CA TYR A 73 23.28 65.48 10.58
C TYR A 73 24.47 66.05 11.35
N LEU A 74 25.47 66.56 10.62
CA LEU A 74 26.68 67.15 11.18
C LEU A 74 26.93 68.52 10.56
N LYS A 75 27.32 69.47 11.40
CA LYS A 75 27.79 70.79 11.02
C LYS A 75 29.26 70.97 11.36
N LEU A 76 30.09 71.24 10.36
CA LEU A 76 31.52 71.46 10.52
C LEU A 76 31.82 72.96 10.48
N MET A 77 32.54 73.48 11.48
CA MET A 77 33.06 74.84 11.42
C MET A 77 34.57 74.80 11.23
N PHE A 78 35.05 75.39 10.14
CA PHE A 78 36.47 75.52 9.89
C PHE A 78 37.00 76.83 10.48
N VAL A 79 38.08 76.72 11.26
CA VAL A 79 38.68 77.84 11.99
C VAL A 79 40.18 77.88 11.74
N LYS A 80 40.72 79.05 11.40
CA LYS A 80 42.16 79.28 11.26
C LYS A 80 42.59 80.31 12.30
N CYS A 81 43.46 79.92 13.24
CA CYS A 81 44.06 80.85 14.19
C CYS A 81 45.48 80.42 14.56
N GLU A 82 46.42 81.37 14.57
CA GLU A 82 47.83 81.12 14.90
C GLU A 82 48.13 81.43 16.37
N ASP A 83 47.46 82.47 16.93
CA ASP A 83 47.71 82.99 18.27
C ASP A 83 46.46 83.01 19.17
N SER A 84 46.68 82.90 20.47
CA SER A 84 45.63 82.95 21.48
C SER A 84 44.91 84.31 21.59
N GLU A 85 45.53 85.41 21.17
CA GLU A 85 44.92 86.74 21.25
C GLU A 85 43.85 86.91 20.16
N THR A 86 44.16 86.52 18.93
CA THR A 86 43.24 86.47 17.77
C THR A 86 42.02 85.59 18.05
N TYR A 87 42.23 84.48 18.76
CA TYR A 87 41.12 83.64 19.21
C TYR A 87 40.16 84.39 20.15
N LYS A 88 40.69 85.11 21.14
CA LYS A 88 39.88 85.82 22.15
C LYS A 88 39.14 87.02 21.57
N SER A 89 39.70 87.70 20.57
CA SER A 89 39.16 88.95 20.04
C SER A 89 38.03 88.77 19.03
N SER A 90 38.12 87.81 18.10
CA SER A 90 37.16 87.68 16.98
C SER A 90 36.57 86.26 16.86
N ILE A 91 37.41 85.23 16.85
CA ILE A 91 37.00 83.86 16.53
C ILE A 91 36.07 83.29 17.62
N ARG A 92 36.32 83.56 18.90
CA ARG A 92 35.46 83.10 20.01
C ARG A 92 34.03 83.64 19.91
N ALA A 93 33.86 84.89 19.48
CA ALA A 93 32.55 85.50 19.28
C ALA A 93 31.83 84.88 18.07
N MET A 94 32.55 84.70 16.96
CA MET A 94 32.05 84.09 15.73
C MET A 94 31.56 82.65 15.94
N ILE A 95 32.33 81.81 16.66
CA ILE A 95 31.91 80.43 16.98
C ILE A 95 30.62 80.44 17.81
N ARG A 96 30.51 81.32 18.82
CA ARG A 96 29.30 81.42 19.67
C ARG A 96 28.08 81.89 18.89
N GLU A 97 28.25 82.85 17.99
CA GLU A 97 27.19 83.34 17.12
C GLU A 97 26.69 82.24 16.18
N TRP A 98 27.61 81.52 15.53
CA TRP A 98 27.28 80.38 14.66
C TRP A 98 26.55 79.27 15.43
N LEU A 99 27.01 78.90 16.63
CA LEU A 99 26.36 77.88 17.45
C LEU A 99 24.93 78.30 17.86
N ASN A 100 24.72 79.56 18.24
CA ASN A 100 23.39 80.05 18.64
C ASN A 100 22.41 80.09 17.46
N ASN A 101 22.87 80.54 16.29
CA ASN A 101 22.03 80.70 15.11
C ASN A 101 21.76 79.36 14.39
N ASN A 102 22.79 78.52 14.25
CA ASN A 102 22.75 77.35 13.37
C ASN A 102 22.65 76.00 14.09
N VAL A 103 22.83 75.93 15.41
CA VAL A 103 22.67 74.69 16.19
C VAL A 103 21.56 74.82 17.22
N GLY A 104 21.52 75.93 17.98
CA GLY A 104 20.54 76.13 19.05
C GLY A 104 19.10 76.37 18.58
N SER A 105 18.90 76.77 17.32
CA SER A 105 17.59 77.13 16.77
C SER A 105 16.95 76.06 15.85
N ILE A 106 17.62 74.91 15.66
CA ILE A 106 17.13 73.82 14.79
C ILE A 106 16.35 72.81 15.63
N ARG A 107 15.15 72.43 15.14
CA ARG A 107 14.26 71.47 15.80
C ARG A 107 14.81 70.03 15.74
N ASP A 108 15.43 69.67 14.61
CA ASP A 108 16.01 68.35 14.42
C ASP A 108 17.40 68.25 15.08
N PRO A 109 17.66 67.19 15.87
CA PRO A 109 18.97 66.97 16.46
C PRO A 109 20.08 66.96 15.40
N THR A 110 21.04 67.85 15.60
CA THR A 110 22.22 68.03 14.75
C THR A 110 23.45 68.09 15.66
N GLU A 111 24.56 67.46 15.27
CA GLU A 111 25.84 67.59 15.95
C GLU A 111 26.74 68.62 15.28
N TRP A 112 27.76 69.07 16.00
CA TRP A 112 28.72 70.04 15.47
C TRP A 112 30.16 69.70 15.89
N LEU A 113 31.10 69.99 15.00
CA LEU A 113 32.53 69.87 15.24
C LEU A 113 33.27 71.12 14.77
N ILE A 114 34.28 71.52 15.54
CA ILE A 114 35.18 72.62 15.19
C ILE A 114 36.50 72.03 14.70
N ILE A 115 36.86 72.34 13.46
CA ILE A 115 38.11 71.92 12.84
C ILE A 115 39.05 73.12 12.80
N HIS A 116 40.09 73.10 13.65
CA HIS A 116 41.16 74.09 13.67
C HIS A 116 42.25 73.72 12.67
N TYR A 117 42.46 74.55 11.67
CA TYR A 117 43.50 74.37 10.66
C TYR A 117 44.74 75.22 10.98
N VAL A 118 45.91 74.57 10.96
CA VAL A 118 47.21 75.21 11.16
C VAL A 118 47.97 75.29 9.82
N PRO A 119 48.21 76.50 9.28
CA PRO A 119 48.99 76.68 8.05
C PRO A 119 50.49 76.40 8.29
N SER A 120 51.23 76.07 7.22
CA SER A 120 52.68 75.79 7.26
C SER A 120 53.45 76.91 7.97
N GLY A 121 54.29 76.55 8.97
CA GLY A 121 55.11 77.48 9.74
C GLY A 121 54.57 77.87 11.13
N GLY A 122 53.38 77.42 11.52
CA GLY A 122 52.84 77.63 12.87
C GLY A 122 53.67 76.91 13.94
N LYS A 123 54.37 77.65 14.81
CA LYS A 123 55.14 77.07 15.92
C LYS A 123 54.20 76.42 16.93
N ILE A 124 54.21 75.08 16.98
CA ILE A 124 53.73 74.34 18.15
C ILE A 124 54.62 74.76 19.31
N SER A 125 54.06 75.36 20.35
CA SER A 125 54.81 75.68 21.58
C SER A 125 55.19 74.38 22.31
N SER A 126 56.14 73.62 21.77
CA SER A 126 56.84 72.56 22.50
C SER A 126 57.90 73.21 23.39
N GLY A 127 57.52 73.68 24.58
CA GLY A 127 58.49 74.18 25.55
C GLY A 127 58.00 75.22 26.56
N ASN A 128 56.94 74.92 27.33
CA ASN A 128 56.81 75.30 28.75
C ASN A 128 55.42 74.90 29.27
N ARG A 129 55.38 74.24 30.43
CA ARG A 129 54.15 73.75 31.10
C ARG A 129 53.15 74.84 31.56
N PHE A 130 53.28 76.08 31.09
CA PHE A 130 52.48 77.24 31.54
C PHE A 130 51.87 78.11 30.42
N LYS A 131 52.01 77.77 29.13
CA LYS A 131 51.30 78.47 28.03
C LYS A 131 50.41 77.50 27.26
N SER A 132 49.09 77.62 27.44
CA SER A 132 48.10 76.87 26.66
C SER A 132 48.04 77.38 25.22
N SER A 133 48.09 76.45 24.26
CA SER A 133 47.94 76.71 22.83
C SER A 133 46.58 77.34 22.53
N ALA A 134 46.45 78.04 21.38
CA ALA A 134 45.16 78.54 20.94
C ALA A 134 44.14 77.39 20.77
N PHE A 135 44.59 76.21 20.32
CA PHE A 135 43.79 74.99 20.29
C PHE A 135 43.33 74.53 21.68
N ASP A 136 44.21 74.53 22.68
CA ASP A 136 43.86 74.15 24.05
C ASP A 136 42.80 75.09 24.65
N LYS A 137 42.80 76.36 24.24
CA LYS A 137 41.80 77.35 24.67
C LYS A 137 40.46 77.18 23.96
N ILE A 138 40.47 76.91 22.65
CA ILE A 138 39.26 76.54 21.89
C ILE A 138 38.65 75.29 22.53
N ARG A 139 39.48 74.27 22.76
CA ARG A 139 39.08 73.01 23.40
C ARG A 139 38.52 73.23 24.81
N ALA A 140 39.17 74.05 25.64
CA ALA A 140 38.68 74.38 26.98
C ALA A 140 37.35 75.15 26.96
N ASP A 141 37.19 76.13 26.07
CA ASP A 141 35.99 76.96 26.00
C ASP A 141 34.75 76.20 25.50
N PHE A 142 34.92 75.26 24.56
CA PHE A 142 33.80 74.62 23.85
C PHE A 142 33.56 73.13 24.22
N ASN A 143 34.46 72.49 24.95
CA ASN A 143 34.22 71.16 25.54
C ASN A 143 33.74 71.21 27.01
N SER A 144 33.64 72.39 27.61
CA SER A 144 33.23 72.57 29.01
C SER A 144 31.81 72.07 29.25
N GLY A 145 31.67 70.90 29.91
CA GLY A 145 30.39 70.32 30.32
C GLY A 145 30.00 69.01 29.62
N SER A 146 30.74 68.58 28.60
CA SER A 146 30.53 67.29 27.92
C SER A 146 31.74 66.38 28.14
N LYS A 147 31.52 65.07 28.33
CA LYS A 147 32.63 64.07 28.29
C LYS A 147 33.24 63.90 26.89
N LYS A 148 32.78 64.67 25.89
CA LYS A 148 33.08 64.51 24.46
C LYS A 148 33.99 65.62 23.94
N ASP A 149 34.93 65.26 23.08
CA ASP A 149 35.90 66.18 22.46
C ASP A 149 35.39 66.70 21.11
N ARG A 150 34.93 67.96 21.05
CA ARG A 150 34.30 68.56 19.85
C ARG A 150 35.26 69.35 18.95
N CYS A 151 36.54 69.38 19.30
CA CYS A 151 37.55 70.19 18.61
C CYS A 151 38.64 69.29 18.01
N ILE A 152 38.87 69.39 16.70
CA ILE A 152 39.87 68.63 15.94
C ILE A 152 40.92 69.60 15.42
N GLN A 153 42.20 69.22 15.43
CA GLN A 153 43.28 70.01 14.83
C GLN A 153 43.81 69.30 13.58
N ILE A 154 43.81 70.00 12.43
CA ILE A 154 44.37 69.52 11.16
C ILE A 154 45.51 70.45 10.76
N ARG A 155 46.59 69.89 10.21
CA ARG A 155 47.79 70.64 9.81
C ARG A 155 48.04 70.48 8.32
N ARG A 156 48.73 71.46 7.72
CA ARG A 156 49.20 71.36 6.33
C ARG A 156 50.38 70.40 6.17
N GLU A 157 51.29 70.41 7.14
CA GLU A 157 52.50 69.58 7.15
C GLU A 157 52.56 68.79 8.46
N TYR A 158 52.83 67.48 8.34
CA TYR A 158 52.99 66.56 9.46
C TYR A 158 54.43 66.09 9.56
N SER A 159 54.90 65.82 10.77
CA SER A 159 56.30 65.44 11.03
C SER A 159 56.61 64.03 10.53
N SER A 160 55.58 63.19 10.39
CA SER A 160 55.67 61.83 9.85
C SER A 160 54.36 61.42 9.16
N GLU A 161 54.45 60.46 8.24
CA GLU A 161 53.28 59.84 7.60
C GLU A 161 52.38 59.10 8.61
N LEU A 162 52.97 58.56 9.69
CA LEU A 162 52.24 57.94 10.80
C LEU A 162 51.36 58.97 11.53
N GLU A 163 51.91 60.14 11.87
CA GLU A 163 51.18 61.24 12.53
C GLU A 163 50.04 61.76 11.66
N TYR A 164 50.25 61.87 10.34
CA TYR A 164 49.21 62.21 9.38
C TYR A 164 48.05 61.20 9.42
N MET A 165 48.37 59.90 9.35
CA MET A 165 47.37 58.84 9.35
C MET A 165 46.60 58.74 10.66
N GLU A 166 47.26 58.94 11.81
CA GLU A 166 46.63 58.96 13.13
C GLU A 166 45.63 60.13 13.28
N VAL A 167 46.04 61.35 12.95
CA VAL A 167 45.20 62.55 13.09
C VAL A 167 43.99 62.49 12.15
N TRP A 168 44.19 62.06 10.90
CA TRP A 168 43.08 61.90 9.96
C TRP A 168 42.17 60.73 10.32
N SER A 169 42.71 59.62 10.85
CA SER A 169 41.90 58.52 11.37
C SER A 169 41.03 58.97 12.56
N GLU A 170 41.61 59.75 13.48
CA GLU A 170 40.89 60.33 14.61
C GLU A 170 39.82 61.33 14.16
N ALA A 171 40.13 62.21 13.19
CA ALA A 171 39.18 63.15 12.62
C ALA A 171 37.99 62.43 11.97
N MET A 172 38.24 61.40 11.17
CA MET A 172 37.19 60.61 10.54
C MET A 172 36.38 59.80 11.55
N THR A 173 37.01 59.28 12.61
CA THR A 173 36.31 58.59 13.70
C THR A 173 35.34 59.52 14.41
N ARG A 174 35.76 60.75 14.71
CA ARG A 174 34.91 61.77 15.34
C ARG A 174 33.76 62.22 14.44
N ILE A 175 34.01 62.39 13.13
CA ILE A 175 32.94 62.68 12.15
C ILE A 175 31.90 61.55 12.15
N LYS A 176 32.34 60.29 12.12
CA LYS A 176 31.43 59.12 12.19
C LYS A 176 30.62 59.11 13.49
N GLU A 177 31.27 59.28 14.64
CA GLU A 177 30.60 59.33 15.95
C GLU A 177 29.57 60.45 16.04
N ALA A 178 29.91 61.64 15.54
CA ALA A 178 29.01 62.80 15.57
C ALA A 178 27.78 62.60 14.65
N VAL A 179 27.95 62.03 13.47
CA VAL A 179 26.83 61.69 12.57
C VAL A 179 25.91 60.65 13.24
N LEU A 180 26.48 59.60 13.84
CA LEU A 180 25.71 58.54 14.52
C LEU A 180 25.01 59.04 15.79
N GLU A 181 25.59 59.99 16.51
CA GLU A 181 24.96 60.62 17.67
C GLU A 181 23.78 61.51 17.26
N ALA A 182 23.96 62.37 16.26
CA ALA A 182 22.88 63.19 15.73
C ALA A 182 21.73 62.32 15.23
N PHE A 183 22.05 61.24 14.54
CA PHE A 183 21.09 60.24 14.12
C PHE A 183 20.36 59.58 15.28
N GLY A 184 21.08 59.05 16.28
CA GLY A 184 20.48 58.41 17.45
C GLY A 184 19.49 59.32 18.16
N ARG A 185 19.89 60.58 18.42
CA ARG A 185 19.00 61.58 19.04
C ARG A 185 17.78 61.89 18.16
N ARG A 186 17.91 61.87 16.83
CA ARG A 186 16.80 62.10 15.88
C ARG A 186 15.83 60.93 15.87
N VAL A 187 16.33 59.70 15.91
CA VAL A 187 15.53 58.48 16.04
C VAL A 187 14.74 58.50 17.35
N ASP A 188 15.40 58.75 18.49
CA ASP A 188 14.74 58.81 19.80
C ASP A 188 13.60 59.85 19.82
N LEU A 189 13.87 61.05 19.28
CA LEU A 189 12.88 62.12 19.18
C LEU A 189 11.68 61.71 18.31
N TYR A 190 11.93 61.13 17.15
CA TYR A 190 10.87 60.74 16.21
C TYR A 190 10.05 59.56 16.76
N GLU A 191 10.69 58.57 17.39
CA GLU A 191 10.00 57.46 18.06
C GLU A 191 9.09 57.95 19.19
N GLU A 192 9.57 58.86 20.06
CA GLU A 192 8.74 59.45 21.11
C GLU A 192 7.52 60.18 20.55
N GLU A 193 7.68 60.95 19.48
CA GLU A 193 6.56 61.69 18.87
C GLU A 193 5.58 60.76 18.15
N VAL A 194 6.07 59.73 17.45
CA VAL A 194 5.22 58.70 16.84
C VAL A 194 4.41 57.98 17.91
N ASN A 195 5.04 57.57 19.02
CA ASN A 195 4.37 56.92 20.14
C ASN A 195 3.31 57.83 20.80
N LYS A 196 3.57 59.14 20.91
CA LYS A 196 2.59 60.13 21.41
C LYS A 196 1.38 60.27 20.49
N ILE A 197 1.56 60.21 19.17
CA ILE A 197 0.48 60.27 18.19
C ILE A 197 -0.31 58.95 18.16
N GLU A 198 0.39 57.82 18.24
CA GLU A 198 -0.22 56.48 18.25
C GLU A 198 -1.05 56.22 19.52
N ALA A 199 -0.58 56.69 20.68
CA ALA A 199 -1.35 56.60 21.94
C ALA A 199 -2.71 57.33 21.86
N LYS A 200 -2.86 58.27 20.93
CA LYS A 200 -4.10 59.03 20.70
C LYS A 200 -5.00 58.42 19.61
N LYS A 201 -4.69 57.23 19.09
CA LYS A 201 -5.41 56.56 18.00
C LYS A 201 -6.93 56.41 18.23
N ASN A 202 -7.37 56.30 19.49
CA ASN A 202 -8.78 56.14 19.87
C ASN A 202 -9.50 57.47 20.20
N VAL A 203 -8.84 58.63 20.07
CA VAL A 203 -9.40 59.95 20.41
C VAL A 203 -10.01 60.60 19.16
N LEU A 204 -11.20 61.22 19.29
CA LEU A 204 -11.81 62.03 18.23
C LEU A 204 -10.86 63.17 17.82
N GLY A 205 -10.49 63.23 16.53
CA GLY A 205 -9.55 64.22 15.99
C GLY A 205 -8.14 63.68 15.67
N TRP A 206 -7.91 62.37 15.84
CA TRP A 206 -6.70 61.72 15.33
C TRP A 206 -6.67 61.74 13.78
N ASN A 207 -5.55 62.18 13.21
CA ASN A 207 -5.33 62.25 11.77
C ASN A 207 -4.29 61.19 11.36
N PHE A 208 -4.71 60.20 10.57
CA PHE A 208 -3.84 59.14 10.05
C PHE A 208 -2.72 59.68 9.14
N GLY A 209 -3.00 60.68 8.29
CA GLY A 209 -2.00 61.33 7.44
C GLY A 209 -0.86 61.97 8.23
N THR A 210 -1.18 62.63 9.34
CA THR A 210 -0.16 63.18 10.26
C THR A 210 0.68 62.07 10.90
N PHE A 211 0.04 60.97 11.34
CA PHE A 211 0.76 59.81 11.87
C PHE A 211 1.67 59.18 10.81
N PHE A 212 1.17 59.03 9.58
CA PHE A 212 1.90 58.47 8.45
C PHE A 212 3.14 59.29 8.13
N VAL A 213 3.01 60.61 7.89
CA VAL A 213 4.14 61.48 7.52
C VAL A 213 5.21 61.53 8.62
N MET A 214 4.79 61.48 9.89
CA MET A 214 5.71 61.46 11.03
C MET A 214 6.50 60.15 11.11
N LYS A 215 5.83 59.00 11.01
CA LYS A 215 6.47 57.67 11.02
C LYS A 215 7.30 57.42 9.76
N GLU A 216 6.87 57.99 8.63
CA GLU A 216 7.66 58.04 7.41
C GLU A 216 8.92 58.90 7.56
N GLY A 217 8.84 60.04 8.28
CA GLY A 217 10.02 60.85 8.64
C GLY A 217 11.08 60.05 9.40
N LEU A 218 10.65 59.11 10.25
CA LEU A 218 11.52 58.13 10.91
C LEU A 218 12.12 57.14 9.89
N ALA A 219 11.31 56.55 9.01
CA ALA A 219 11.79 55.65 7.96
C ALA A 219 12.85 56.32 7.05
N ARG A 220 12.61 57.57 6.63
CA ARG A 220 13.57 58.35 5.85
C ARG A 220 14.86 58.67 6.60
N SER A 221 14.81 58.77 7.93
CA SER A 221 16.03 58.94 8.73
C SER A 221 16.92 57.70 8.68
N PHE A 222 16.32 56.50 8.68
CA PHE A 222 17.04 55.24 8.46
C PHE A 222 17.55 55.12 7.01
N GLU A 223 16.75 55.52 6.02
CA GLU A 223 17.14 55.54 4.61
C GLU A 223 18.35 56.45 4.34
N ASN A 224 18.37 57.66 4.90
CA ASN A 224 19.47 58.60 4.75
C ASN A 224 20.82 58.01 5.20
N ILE A 225 20.79 57.13 6.21
CA ILE A 225 21.99 56.47 6.77
C ILE A 225 22.25 55.08 6.15
N SER A 226 21.53 54.73 5.09
CA SER A 226 21.64 53.43 4.39
C SER A 226 21.24 52.23 5.25
N LEU A 227 20.44 52.43 6.30
CA LEU A 227 19.80 51.36 7.08
C LEU A 227 18.47 50.98 6.43
N TYR A 228 18.53 50.49 5.19
CA TYR A 228 17.34 50.24 4.36
C TYR A 228 16.41 49.16 4.93
N GLU A 229 16.94 48.15 5.63
CA GLU A 229 16.12 47.10 6.25
C GLU A 229 15.27 47.65 7.42
N ASP A 230 15.87 48.48 8.29
CA ASP A 230 15.12 49.12 9.38
C ASP A 230 14.10 50.14 8.83
N ALA A 231 14.39 50.79 7.70
CA ALA A 231 13.43 51.66 7.00
C ALA A 231 12.26 50.86 6.40
N LEU A 232 12.53 49.70 5.78
CA LEU A 232 11.51 48.86 5.15
C LEU A 232 10.50 48.35 6.19
N VAL A 233 10.98 47.92 7.36
CA VAL A 233 10.11 47.48 8.47
C VAL A 233 9.10 48.57 8.86
N LEU A 234 9.52 49.83 8.90
CA LEU A 234 8.62 50.94 9.24
C LEU A 234 7.54 51.18 8.18
N TYR A 235 7.86 50.97 6.90
CA TYR A 235 6.86 51.02 5.82
C TYR A 235 5.90 49.82 5.88
N ASP A 236 6.38 48.62 6.20
CA ASP A 236 5.54 47.43 6.40
C ASP A 236 4.60 47.60 7.62
N GLU A 237 5.08 48.24 8.70
CA GLU A 237 4.25 48.62 9.83
C GLU A 237 3.21 49.70 9.46
N LEU A 238 3.55 50.63 8.57
CA LEU A 238 2.61 51.64 8.07
C LEU A 238 1.50 51.01 7.23
N GLU A 239 1.83 50.04 6.38
CA GLU A 239 0.86 49.26 5.61
C GLU A 239 -0.08 48.46 6.52
N THR A 240 0.48 47.80 7.53
CA THR A 240 -0.28 47.05 8.55
C THR A 240 -1.18 47.98 9.36
N ALA A 241 -0.67 49.15 9.74
CA ALA A 241 -1.45 50.16 10.46
C ALA A 241 -2.59 50.70 9.59
N PHE A 242 -2.35 50.92 8.30
CA PHE A 242 -3.36 51.36 7.35
C PHE A 242 -4.48 50.32 7.21
N THR A 243 -4.14 49.08 6.84
CA THR A 243 -5.09 47.98 6.65
C THR A 243 -5.93 47.71 7.90
N THR A 244 -5.30 47.70 9.09
CA THR A 244 -6.02 47.55 10.38
C THR A 244 -7.03 48.67 10.59
N THR A 245 -6.66 49.91 10.28
CA THR A 245 -7.53 51.06 10.51
C THR A 245 -8.68 51.08 9.48
N THR A 246 -8.42 50.71 8.21
CA THR A 246 -9.43 50.54 7.15
C THR A 246 -10.46 49.46 7.51
N ASN A 247 -10.02 48.30 8.00
CA ASN A 247 -10.88 47.19 8.40
C ASN A 247 -11.81 47.52 9.58
N LEU A 248 -11.35 48.37 10.51
CA LEU A 248 -12.15 48.85 11.64
C LEU A 248 -13.18 49.92 11.25
N LYS A 249 -13.31 50.24 9.95
CA LYS A 249 -14.19 51.30 9.38
C LYS A 249 -14.06 52.67 10.07
N THR A 250 -12.96 52.90 10.77
CA THR A 250 -12.69 54.14 11.50
C THR A 250 -12.17 55.25 10.56
N VAL A 251 -11.94 54.90 9.28
CA VAL A 251 -11.24 55.69 8.25
C VAL A 251 -12.21 56.29 7.22
N SER A 252 -13.45 56.60 7.60
CA SER A 252 -14.37 57.34 6.71
C SER A 252 -13.88 58.76 6.34
N TYR A 253 -12.68 59.17 6.76
CA TYR A 253 -12.14 60.54 6.64
C TYR A 253 -10.70 60.64 6.08
N PHE A 254 -10.04 59.54 5.68
CA PHE A 254 -8.66 59.60 5.14
C PHE A 254 -8.57 59.59 3.61
N VAL A 255 -9.53 58.94 2.95
CA VAL A 255 -9.51 58.72 1.51
C VAL A 255 -10.57 59.60 0.85
N SER A 256 -10.15 60.49 -0.06
CA SER A 256 -11.05 61.42 -0.76
C SER A 256 -11.83 60.75 -1.90
N SER A 257 -11.25 59.72 -2.51
CA SER A 257 -11.79 58.94 -3.63
C SER A 257 -11.00 57.64 -3.84
N ILE A 258 -11.54 56.70 -4.64
CA ILE A 258 -10.80 55.48 -5.03
C ILE A 258 -9.57 55.81 -5.87
N GLY A 259 -9.62 56.89 -6.67
CA GLY A 259 -8.54 57.29 -7.58
C GLY A 259 -8.65 56.67 -8.97
N PHE A 260 -7.57 56.77 -9.75
CA PHE A 260 -7.45 56.18 -11.09
C PHE A 260 -8.38 56.79 -12.16
N ASP A 261 -8.73 58.07 -12.04
CA ASP A 261 -9.59 58.82 -12.98
C ASP A 261 -8.75 59.67 -13.98
N TYR A 262 -7.78 59.04 -14.63
CA TYR A 262 -6.92 59.69 -15.61
C TYR A 262 -7.68 59.89 -16.94
N LYS A 263 -7.66 61.10 -17.49
CA LYS A 263 -8.41 61.45 -18.71
C LYS A 263 -7.71 61.01 -20.01
N ASP A 264 -6.38 61.07 -20.02
CA ASP A 264 -5.59 60.89 -21.25
C ASP A 264 -4.73 59.61 -21.20
N ALA A 265 -3.96 59.37 -20.13
CA ALA A 265 -3.07 58.21 -20.00
C ALA A 265 -2.90 57.76 -18.53
N PRO A 266 -2.74 56.45 -18.27
CA PRO A 266 -2.36 55.97 -16.94
C PRO A 266 -0.93 56.41 -16.57
N PRO A 267 -0.57 56.45 -15.27
CA PRO A 267 0.80 56.73 -14.85
C PRO A 267 1.75 55.67 -15.43
N LEU A 268 2.80 56.13 -16.10
CA LEU A 268 3.73 55.26 -16.85
C LEU A 268 4.78 54.57 -15.97
N SER A 269 5.14 55.18 -14.83
CA SER A 269 6.13 54.65 -13.88
C SER A 269 5.58 54.65 -12.47
N LEU A 270 5.75 53.52 -11.76
CA LEU A 270 5.43 53.38 -10.35
C LEU A 270 6.61 53.77 -9.46
N LEU A 271 7.86 53.66 -9.93
CA LEU A 271 9.05 53.96 -9.13
C LEU A 271 9.37 55.46 -9.05
N GLU A 272 8.94 56.28 -10.01
CA GLU A 272 9.19 57.73 -10.05
C GLU A 272 8.21 58.56 -9.20
N VAL A 273 7.15 57.92 -8.71
CA VAL A 273 6.08 58.47 -7.88
C VAL A 273 6.59 59.25 -6.65
N GLU A 274 7.73 58.86 -6.08
CA GLU A 274 8.29 59.46 -4.86
C GLU A 274 8.77 60.92 -5.06
N ALA A 275 9.15 61.30 -6.28
CA ALA A 275 9.73 62.62 -6.55
C ALA A 275 8.71 63.76 -6.41
N ASP A 276 7.41 63.45 -6.41
CA ASP A 276 6.36 64.44 -6.32
C ASP A 276 6.10 64.86 -4.86
N SER A 277 6.61 66.04 -4.50
CA SER A 277 6.33 66.68 -3.20
C SER A 277 4.83 66.83 -2.91
N GLN A 278 3.98 66.85 -3.93
CA GLN A 278 2.54 67.06 -3.81
C GLN A 278 1.82 65.90 -3.10
N TRP A 279 2.23 64.65 -3.34
CA TRP A 279 1.55 63.48 -2.76
C TRP A 279 1.72 63.44 -1.26
N ARG A 280 2.89 63.84 -0.76
CA ARG A 280 3.16 63.93 0.68
C ARG A 280 2.32 65.00 1.35
N HIS A 281 2.08 66.12 0.66
CA HIS A 281 1.16 67.15 1.12
C HIS A 281 -0.30 66.65 1.11
N GLN A 282 -0.71 65.90 0.09
CA GLN A 282 -2.04 65.29 -0.02
C GLN A 282 -2.29 64.20 1.03
N ILE A 283 -1.26 63.41 1.37
CA ILE A 283 -1.33 62.44 2.48
C ILE A 283 -1.52 63.18 3.80
N MET A 284 -0.80 64.28 4.02
CA MET A 284 -0.93 65.09 5.25
C MET A 284 -2.30 65.77 5.36
N SER A 285 -2.87 66.23 4.24
CA SER A 285 -4.21 66.85 4.19
C SER A 285 -5.35 65.83 4.13
N ASN A 286 -5.07 64.52 4.04
CA ASN A 286 -6.03 63.44 3.83
C ASN A 286 -6.86 63.59 2.53
N GLU A 287 -6.24 64.15 1.49
CA GLU A 287 -6.88 64.38 0.19
C GLU A 287 -6.43 63.36 -0.86
N ILE A 288 -5.46 62.50 -0.55
CA ILE A 288 -4.96 61.47 -1.47
C ILE A 288 -6.03 60.40 -1.79
N SER A 289 -5.99 59.88 -3.01
CA SER A 289 -6.84 58.76 -3.40
C SER A 289 -6.32 57.43 -2.84
N LEU A 290 -7.18 56.42 -2.74
CA LEU A 290 -6.79 55.10 -2.23
C LEU A 290 -5.71 54.46 -3.10
N PHE A 291 -5.89 54.49 -4.43
CA PHE A 291 -4.94 53.95 -5.39
C PHE A 291 -3.58 54.66 -5.32
N ASP A 292 -3.57 56.00 -5.27
CA ASP A 292 -2.31 56.76 -5.26
C ASP A 292 -1.57 56.56 -3.93
N PHE A 293 -2.28 56.42 -2.82
CA PHE A 293 -1.67 56.11 -1.52
C PHE A 293 -1.01 54.72 -1.51
N HIS A 294 -1.71 53.69 -1.99
CA HIS A 294 -1.15 52.35 -2.10
C HIS A 294 0.05 52.32 -3.06
N SER A 295 -0.05 53.02 -4.20
CA SER A 295 1.05 53.17 -5.16
C SER A 295 2.26 53.86 -4.54
N TYR A 296 2.05 54.93 -3.77
CA TYR A 296 3.12 55.62 -3.05
C TYR A 296 3.82 54.70 -2.06
N LEU A 297 3.06 54.04 -1.20
CA LEU A 297 3.60 53.17 -0.15
C LEU A 297 4.39 52.00 -0.75
N PHE A 298 3.82 51.34 -1.74
CA PHE A 298 4.48 50.25 -2.44
C PHE A 298 5.73 50.72 -3.18
N ALA A 299 5.70 51.88 -3.85
CA ALA A 299 6.87 52.45 -4.51
C ALA A 299 8.04 52.68 -3.52
N ARG A 300 7.74 53.15 -2.29
CA ARG A 300 8.74 53.28 -1.22
C ARG A 300 9.34 51.92 -0.83
N GLN A 301 8.49 50.93 -0.57
CA GLN A 301 8.94 49.56 -0.20
C GLN A 301 9.77 48.93 -1.33
N ALA A 302 9.31 49.04 -2.57
CA ALA A 302 9.96 48.51 -3.76
C ALA A 302 11.37 49.09 -3.94
N ARG A 303 11.50 50.42 -3.81
CA ARG A 303 12.77 51.12 -3.92
C ARG A 303 13.75 50.74 -2.82
N LEU A 304 13.29 50.58 -1.57
CA LEU A 304 14.12 50.08 -0.48
C LEU A 304 14.61 48.65 -0.76
N LEU A 305 13.74 47.76 -1.24
CA LEU A 305 14.12 46.40 -1.64
C LEU A 305 15.15 46.39 -2.78
N LEU A 306 14.99 47.24 -3.78
CA LEU A 306 15.98 47.43 -4.85
C LEU A 306 17.33 47.91 -4.29
N GLN A 307 17.33 48.82 -3.31
CA GLN A 307 18.56 49.29 -2.66
C GLN A 307 19.22 48.23 -1.79
N ILE A 308 18.44 47.43 -1.04
CA ILE A 308 18.97 46.30 -0.27
C ILE A 308 19.59 45.30 -1.23
N ALA A 309 18.95 45.00 -2.36
CA ALA A 309 19.47 44.09 -3.37
C ALA A 309 20.77 44.61 -4.02
N ALA A 310 20.80 45.90 -4.39
CA ALA A 310 21.98 46.53 -5.01
C ALA A 310 23.20 46.60 -4.06
N ASN A 311 22.95 46.81 -2.76
CA ASN A 311 24.01 46.91 -1.73
C ASN A 311 24.32 45.58 -1.03
N SER A 312 23.71 44.47 -1.48
CA SER A 312 23.93 43.14 -0.90
C SER A 312 25.35 42.64 -1.16
N SER A 313 25.91 41.93 -0.18
CA SER A 313 27.28 41.41 -0.25
C SER A 313 27.47 40.27 -1.25
N THR A 314 26.40 39.56 -1.62
CA THR A 314 26.44 38.45 -2.57
C THR A 314 25.28 38.51 -3.58
N PRO A 315 25.48 38.03 -4.82
CA PRO A 315 24.41 37.95 -5.82
C PRO A 315 23.21 37.09 -5.38
N SER A 316 23.44 36.08 -4.54
CA SER A 316 22.36 35.21 -4.02
C SER A 316 21.45 35.95 -3.04
N ILE A 317 22.00 36.78 -2.15
CA ILE A 317 21.19 37.61 -1.24
C ILE A 317 20.43 38.67 -2.03
N ALA A 318 21.07 39.29 -3.03
CA ALA A 318 20.42 40.20 -3.95
C ALA A 318 19.24 39.53 -4.67
N ALA A 319 19.44 38.31 -5.18
CA ALA A 319 18.40 37.52 -5.82
C ALA A 319 17.23 37.23 -4.85
N LEU A 320 17.48 36.86 -3.59
CA LEU A 320 16.41 36.64 -2.61
C LEU A 320 15.55 37.90 -2.40
N ARG A 321 16.18 39.08 -2.30
CA ARG A 321 15.45 40.36 -2.14
C ARG A 321 14.66 40.75 -3.38
N ILE A 322 15.17 40.45 -4.57
CA ILE A 322 14.41 40.64 -5.81
C ILE A 322 13.26 39.62 -5.92
N GLY A 323 13.44 38.40 -5.44
CA GLY A 323 12.35 37.42 -5.32
C GLY A 323 11.24 37.90 -4.39
N GLU A 324 11.61 38.47 -3.24
CA GLU A 324 10.67 39.13 -2.31
C GLU A 324 9.94 40.30 -2.98
N LEU A 325 10.67 41.14 -3.74
CA LEU A 325 10.10 42.25 -4.50
C LEU A 325 9.04 41.79 -5.50
N TYR A 326 9.33 40.75 -6.31
CA TYR A 326 8.38 40.24 -7.30
C TYR A 326 7.12 39.67 -6.64
N LEU A 327 7.27 38.96 -5.52
CA LEU A 327 6.13 38.45 -4.77
C LEU A 327 5.22 39.59 -4.28
N ARG A 328 5.82 40.62 -3.67
CA ARG A 328 5.08 41.80 -3.19
C ARG A 328 4.43 42.56 -4.36
N LEU A 329 5.15 42.72 -5.48
CA LEU A 329 4.64 43.39 -6.69
C LEU A 329 3.42 42.67 -7.26
N ARG A 330 3.48 41.33 -7.37
CA ARG A 330 2.35 40.54 -7.86
C ARG A 330 1.12 40.70 -6.97
N THR A 331 1.30 40.62 -5.65
CA THR A 331 0.21 40.80 -4.68
C THR A 331 -0.39 42.20 -4.82
N PHE A 332 0.44 43.23 -4.84
CA PHE A 332 0.03 44.62 -5.04
C PHE A 332 -0.75 44.81 -6.35
N LEU A 333 -0.24 44.32 -7.48
CA LEU A 333 -0.91 44.43 -8.78
C LEU A 333 -2.27 43.72 -8.78
N THR A 334 -2.37 42.54 -8.16
CA THR A 334 -3.62 41.78 -8.08
C THR A 334 -4.65 42.48 -7.20
N GLU A 335 -4.22 43.01 -6.05
CA GLU A 335 -5.07 43.79 -5.14
C GLU A 335 -5.57 45.08 -5.80
N MET A 336 -4.70 45.81 -6.51
CA MET A 336 -5.10 47.02 -7.22
C MET A 336 -6.02 46.72 -8.40
N GLN A 337 -5.79 45.63 -9.15
CA GLN A 337 -6.71 45.20 -10.20
C GLN A 337 -8.10 44.91 -9.63
N GLY A 338 -8.19 44.13 -8.54
CA GLY A 338 -9.47 43.85 -7.87
C GLY A 338 -10.16 45.12 -7.38
N LEU A 339 -9.43 46.00 -6.68
CA LEU A 339 -9.93 47.29 -6.21
C LEU A 339 -10.52 48.13 -7.35
N LEU A 340 -9.81 48.24 -8.47
CA LEU A 340 -10.22 49.08 -9.59
C LEU A 340 -11.40 48.46 -10.36
N GLN A 341 -11.44 47.13 -10.50
CA GLN A 341 -12.54 46.40 -11.13
C GLN A 341 -13.84 46.48 -10.32
N GLU A 342 -13.79 46.22 -9.01
CA GLU A 342 -14.94 46.34 -8.10
C GLU A 342 -15.58 47.73 -8.15
N ASN A 343 -14.75 48.76 -8.38
CA ASN A 343 -15.17 50.15 -8.47
C ASN A 343 -15.43 50.64 -9.91
N ARG A 344 -15.61 49.71 -10.87
CA ARG A 344 -15.99 49.99 -12.28
C ARG A 344 -15.06 50.97 -13.01
N LYS A 345 -13.76 50.97 -12.68
CA LYS A 345 -12.75 51.73 -13.43
C LYS A 345 -12.50 51.06 -14.79
N ASN A 346 -11.95 51.82 -15.75
CA ASN A 346 -11.74 51.33 -17.11
C ASN A 346 -10.76 50.15 -17.14
N ARG A 347 -11.26 48.93 -17.42
CA ARG A 347 -10.49 47.69 -17.46
C ARG A 347 -9.29 47.71 -18.41
N PHE A 348 -9.40 48.43 -19.53
CA PHE A 348 -8.33 48.53 -20.51
C PHE A 348 -7.20 49.44 -20.03
N MET A 349 -7.53 50.53 -19.36
CA MET A 349 -6.54 51.43 -18.75
C MET A 349 -5.79 50.76 -17.60
N VAL A 350 -6.46 49.91 -16.83
CA VAL A 350 -5.83 49.08 -15.78
C VAL A 350 -4.89 48.04 -16.40
N ALA A 351 -5.28 47.42 -17.51
CA ALA A 351 -4.43 46.48 -18.24
C ALA A 351 -3.17 47.17 -18.81
N GLU A 352 -3.32 48.34 -19.44
CA GLU A 352 -2.16 49.12 -19.92
C GLU A 352 -1.23 49.51 -18.76
N TRP A 353 -1.77 50.01 -17.65
CA TRP A 353 -0.98 50.32 -16.45
C TRP A 353 -0.22 49.11 -15.93
N THR A 354 -0.89 47.96 -15.79
CA THR A 354 -0.28 46.71 -15.31
C THR A 354 0.89 46.30 -16.21
N TYR A 355 0.70 46.36 -17.53
CA TYR A 355 1.74 46.01 -18.49
C TYR A 355 2.99 46.89 -18.34
N ASN A 356 2.80 48.20 -18.24
CA ASN A 356 3.89 49.16 -18.11
C ASN A 356 4.66 48.98 -16.79
N VAL A 357 3.95 48.82 -15.67
CA VAL A 357 4.59 48.57 -14.35
C VAL A 357 5.38 47.27 -14.36
N VAL A 358 4.83 46.18 -14.91
CA VAL A 358 5.58 44.92 -14.97
C VAL A 358 6.87 45.09 -15.79
N ASN A 359 6.80 45.72 -16.96
CA ASN A 359 7.97 45.93 -17.81
C ASN A 359 9.01 46.85 -17.15
N GLU A 360 8.59 47.89 -16.44
CA GLU A 360 9.46 48.76 -15.64
C GLU A 360 10.26 47.93 -14.63
N PHE A 361 9.59 47.10 -13.84
CA PHE A 361 10.26 46.29 -12.82
C PHE A 361 11.16 45.19 -13.43
N LEU A 362 10.76 44.57 -14.55
CA LEU A 362 11.60 43.62 -15.26
C LEU A 362 12.86 44.28 -15.84
N HIS A 363 12.75 45.51 -16.34
CA HIS A 363 13.89 46.31 -16.82
C HIS A 363 14.86 46.66 -15.68
N GLU A 364 14.36 47.23 -14.58
CA GLU A 364 15.17 47.66 -13.43
C GLU A 364 15.87 46.50 -12.71
N THR A 365 15.36 45.29 -12.86
CA THR A 365 15.92 44.07 -12.24
C THR A 365 16.68 43.18 -13.22
N SER A 366 16.91 43.64 -14.46
CA SER A 366 17.59 42.90 -15.53
C SER A 366 19.03 42.48 -15.20
N TRP A 367 19.69 43.19 -14.28
CA TRP A 367 21.05 42.88 -13.82
C TRP A 367 21.13 41.57 -12.99
N VAL A 368 20.02 41.06 -12.45
CA VAL A 368 19.97 39.75 -11.78
C VAL A 368 19.87 38.64 -12.83
N LYS A 369 20.85 37.74 -12.87
CA LYS A 369 20.85 36.62 -13.83
C LYS A 369 19.76 35.58 -13.53
N ASP A 370 19.25 34.98 -14.60
CA ASP A 370 18.29 33.87 -14.50
C ASP A 370 18.90 32.65 -13.79
N GLY A 371 18.06 31.86 -13.12
CA GLY A 371 18.46 30.62 -12.45
C GLY A 371 19.30 30.78 -11.18
N LEU A 372 19.58 32.01 -10.73
CA LEU A 372 20.26 32.28 -9.45
C LEU A 372 19.44 31.88 -8.23
N SER A 373 18.11 32.00 -8.32
CA SER A 373 17.16 31.63 -7.29
C SER A 373 15.86 31.15 -7.92
N GLN A 374 15.28 30.10 -7.35
CA GLN A 374 13.98 29.56 -7.76
C GLN A 374 12.88 30.63 -7.62
N GLN A 375 12.91 31.40 -6.52
CA GLN A 375 11.92 32.44 -6.22
C GLN A 375 11.95 33.59 -7.24
N VAL A 376 13.14 33.95 -7.73
CA VAL A 376 13.30 34.98 -8.78
C VAL A 376 12.74 34.49 -10.10
N SER A 377 13.06 33.26 -10.48
CA SER A 377 12.60 32.68 -11.75
C SER A 377 11.07 32.49 -11.72
N GLU A 378 10.51 32.02 -10.60
CA GLU A 378 9.06 31.94 -10.39
C GLU A 378 8.39 33.32 -10.47
N GLY A 379 8.90 34.31 -9.72
CA GLY A 379 8.36 35.67 -9.73
C GLY A 379 8.42 36.31 -11.12
N ARG A 380 9.53 36.15 -11.86
CA ARG A 380 9.62 36.61 -13.26
C ARG A 380 8.58 35.96 -14.15
N GLY A 381 8.44 34.64 -14.06
CA GLY A 381 7.44 33.89 -14.83
C GLY A 381 6.03 34.39 -14.57
N GLU A 382 5.67 34.64 -13.31
CA GLU A 382 4.35 35.16 -12.93
C GLU A 382 4.10 36.59 -13.43
N LEU A 383 5.09 37.48 -13.31
CA LEU A 383 4.99 38.83 -13.85
C LEU A 383 4.81 38.83 -15.37
N ILE A 384 5.56 37.99 -16.10
CA ILE A 384 5.39 37.85 -17.56
C ILE A 384 3.97 37.37 -17.90
N LEU A 385 3.39 36.46 -17.10
CA LEU A 385 1.99 36.04 -17.28
C LEU A 385 0.99 37.16 -17.01
N LEU A 386 1.25 38.05 -16.04
CA LEU A 386 0.43 39.26 -15.82
C LEU A 386 0.47 40.19 -17.04
N SER A 387 1.67 40.45 -17.60
CA SER A 387 1.79 41.22 -18.85
C SER A 387 1.05 40.56 -20.01
N ARG A 388 1.13 39.23 -20.13
CA ARG A 388 0.40 38.46 -21.14
C ARG A 388 -1.12 38.63 -21.00
N LYS A 389 -1.65 38.51 -19.78
CA LYS A 389 -3.07 38.71 -19.47
C LYS A 389 -3.54 40.14 -19.74
N ALA A 390 -2.69 41.12 -19.46
CA ALA A 390 -2.96 42.51 -19.76
C ALA A 390 -3.12 42.74 -21.27
N LEU A 391 -2.25 42.14 -22.09
CA LEU A 391 -2.36 42.16 -23.55
C LEU A 391 -3.63 41.45 -24.05
N GLU A 392 -3.99 40.29 -23.50
CA GLU A 392 -5.25 39.60 -23.84
C GLU A 392 -6.46 40.51 -23.55
N THR A 393 -6.46 41.22 -22.42
CA THR A 393 -7.53 42.17 -22.04
C THR A 393 -7.64 43.32 -23.03
N LEU A 394 -6.50 43.86 -23.51
CA LEU A 394 -6.48 44.94 -24.50
C LEU A 394 -6.87 44.49 -25.92
N ALA A 395 -6.66 43.20 -26.23
CA ALA A 395 -7.01 42.59 -27.50
C ALA A 395 -8.49 42.17 -27.57
N TYR A 396 -9.16 42.00 -26.42
CA TYR A 396 -10.55 41.56 -26.31
C TYR A 396 -11.55 42.38 -27.16
N PRO A 397 -11.56 43.74 -27.16
CA PRO A 397 -12.51 44.53 -27.95
C PRO A 397 -12.34 44.38 -29.47
N ARG A 398 -11.20 43.84 -29.91
CA ARG A 398 -10.89 43.56 -31.33
C ARG A 398 -11.32 42.16 -31.75
N GLY A 399 -11.94 41.39 -30.83
CA GLY A 399 -12.37 40.00 -31.05
C GLY A 399 -11.21 38.99 -31.08
N TRP A 400 -9.99 39.39 -30.69
CA TRP A 400 -8.83 38.50 -30.68
C TRP A 400 -8.76 37.75 -29.36
N LYS A 401 -9.23 36.49 -29.38
CA LYS A 401 -9.19 35.58 -28.24
C LYS A 401 -8.46 34.28 -28.58
N ILE A 402 -8.06 33.58 -27.53
CA ILE A 402 -7.44 32.25 -27.61
C ILE A 402 -8.50 31.24 -27.22
N GLU A 403 -8.85 30.38 -28.17
CA GLU A 403 -9.91 29.39 -27.99
C GLU A 403 -9.37 28.12 -27.33
N GLY A 404 -10.15 27.55 -26.40
CA GLY A 404 -9.87 26.23 -25.84
C GLY A 404 -10.28 26.07 -24.37
N VAL A 405 -10.19 24.82 -23.88
CA VAL A 405 -10.59 24.42 -22.51
C VAL A 405 -9.75 25.09 -21.40
N LEU A 406 -8.59 25.65 -21.76
CA LEU A 406 -7.65 26.30 -20.86
C LEU A 406 -7.66 27.84 -20.96
N ALA A 407 -8.66 28.41 -21.63
CA ALA A 407 -8.88 29.86 -21.64
C ALA A 407 -9.35 30.32 -20.25
N GLU A 408 -8.81 31.45 -19.78
CA GLU A 408 -9.30 32.07 -18.55
C GLU A 408 -10.66 32.74 -18.84
N ILE A 409 -11.72 32.24 -18.21
CA ILE A 409 -13.07 32.80 -18.31
C ILE A 409 -13.26 33.76 -17.14
N SER A 410 -13.61 35.02 -17.42
CA SER A 410 -14.01 35.98 -16.38
C SER A 410 -15.37 35.57 -15.82
N LEU A 411 -15.49 35.45 -14.51
CA LEU A 411 -16.76 35.16 -13.84
C LEU A 411 -17.61 36.42 -13.59
N ASP A 412 -17.00 37.61 -13.75
CA ASP A 412 -17.64 38.91 -13.53
C ASP A 412 -18.18 39.54 -14.84
N ASP A 413 -18.13 38.81 -15.96
CA ASP A 413 -18.89 39.13 -17.17
C ASP A 413 -20.37 38.75 -16.90
N ASP A 414 -21.03 39.54 -16.04
CA ASP A 414 -22.49 39.56 -15.99
C ASP A 414 -22.96 39.90 -17.42
N GLY A 415 -23.67 38.98 -18.06
CA GLY A 415 -24.13 39.06 -19.46
C GLY A 415 -25.10 40.19 -19.77
N ASP A 416 -24.72 41.43 -19.46
CA ASP A 416 -25.22 42.67 -20.06
C ASP A 416 -24.40 42.92 -21.34
N ASP A 417 -24.40 41.91 -22.24
CA ASP A 417 -24.17 42.08 -23.68
C ASP A 417 -25.36 42.84 -24.27
N GLY A 418 -25.57 44.06 -23.79
CA GLY A 418 -26.48 45.01 -24.40
C GLY A 418 -25.76 45.71 -25.54
N ASP A 419 -25.86 45.16 -26.77
CA ASP A 419 -25.74 45.81 -28.09
C ASP A 419 -25.08 47.21 -28.13
N GLY A 420 -23.88 47.31 -27.56
CA GLY A 420 -23.10 48.54 -27.50
C GLY A 420 -21.69 48.18 -27.90
N GLU A 421 -21.27 48.63 -29.08
CA GLU A 421 -19.88 48.55 -29.53
C GLU A 421 -18.96 49.07 -28.41
N GLU A 422 -18.27 48.17 -27.68
CA GLU A 422 -17.24 48.57 -26.73
C GLU A 422 -16.20 49.39 -27.52
N LYS A 423 -16.12 50.69 -27.23
CA LYS A 423 -15.21 51.60 -27.93
C LYS A 423 -13.79 51.03 -27.86
N VAL A 424 -13.18 50.85 -29.03
CA VAL A 424 -11.79 50.41 -29.17
C VAL A 424 -10.90 51.34 -28.34
N TYR A 425 -10.35 50.81 -27.25
CA TYR A 425 -9.36 51.52 -26.45
C TYR A 425 -8.08 51.69 -27.27
N THR A 426 -7.55 52.91 -27.29
CA THR A 426 -6.27 53.27 -27.91
C THR A 426 -5.24 53.39 -26.78
N PRO A 427 -4.28 52.46 -26.67
CA PRO A 427 -3.23 52.55 -25.66
C PRO A 427 -2.43 53.85 -25.82
N SER A 428 -1.97 54.39 -24.70
CA SER A 428 -1.11 55.58 -24.66
C SER A 428 0.36 55.26 -24.97
N SER A 429 0.78 54.02 -24.72
CA SER A 429 2.13 53.52 -24.98
C SER A 429 2.35 53.14 -26.45
N ASP A 430 3.40 53.70 -27.07
CA ASP A 430 3.84 53.39 -28.43
C ASP A 430 4.21 51.91 -28.60
N GLU A 431 4.67 51.24 -27.54
CA GLU A 431 5.06 49.82 -27.58
C GLU A 431 3.83 48.90 -27.65
N ILE A 432 2.83 49.16 -26.80
CA ILE A 432 1.59 48.37 -26.76
C ILE A 432 0.80 48.58 -28.05
N THR A 433 0.79 49.80 -28.57
CA THR A 433 0.12 50.13 -29.82
C THR A 433 0.63 49.25 -30.96
N LYS A 434 1.96 49.07 -31.09
CA LYS A 434 2.58 48.16 -32.07
C LYS A 434 2.14 46.72 -31.93
N PHE A 435 2.07 46.21 -30.69
CA PHE A 435 1.68 44.81 -30.45
C PHE A 435 0.21 44.53 -30.75
N ILE A 436 -0.63 45.57 -30.82
CA ILE A 436 -2.07 45.47 -31.06
C ILE A 436 -2.45 46.01 -32.46
N GLU A 437 -1.47 46.21 -33.35
CA GLU A 437 -1.71 46.66 -34.74
C GLU A 437 -2.42 45.59 -35.60
N SER A 438 -2.07 44.31 -35.42
CA SER A 438 -2.65 43.21 -36.20
C SER A 438 -2.80 41.94 -35.35
N SER A 439 -3.74 41.07 -35.75
CA SER A 439 -3.97 39.80 -35.06
C SER A 439 -2.74 38.89 -35.09
N GLN A 440 -1.96 38.90 -36.19
CA GLN A 440 -0.73 38.13 -36.32
C GLN A 440 0.33 38.59 -35.31
N VAL A 441 0.58 39.90 -35.23
CA VAL A 441 1.56 40.48 -34.29
C VAL A 441 1.13 40.22 -32.84
N PHE A 442 -0.17 40.27 -32.53
CA PHE A 442 -0.68 39.91 -31.22
C PHE A 442 -0.39 38.44 -30.87
N TYR A 443 -0.72 37.50 -31.75
CA TYR A 443 -0.49 36.07 -31.49
C TYR A 443 1.01 35.72 -31.42
N GLU A 444 1.87 36.40 -32.18
CA GLU A 444 3.32 36.29 -32.07
C GLU A 444 3.82 36.79 -30.72
N ARG A 445 3.38 37.98 -30.30
CA ARG A 445 3.76 38.54 -28.99
C ARG A 445 3.25 37.69 -27.83
N TYR A 446 2.04 37.16 -27.95
CA TYR A 446 1.48 36.22 -26.99
C TYR A 446 2.33 34.95 -26.86
N ARG A 447 2.77 34.40 -27.99
CA ARG A 447 3.65 33.24 -28.04
C ARG A 447 5.00 33.53 -27.39
N GLU A 448 5.62 34.67 -27.70
CA GLU A 448 6.89 35.09 -27.09
C GLU A 448 6.80 35.17 -25.57
N LEU A 449 5.77 35.84 -25.04
CA LEU A 449 5.57 35.96 -23.59
C LEU A 449 5.29 34.59 -22.95
N THR A 450 4.53 33.71 -23.61
CA THR A 450 4.24 32.37 -23.10
C THR A 450 5.48 31.48 -23.06
N ILE A 451 6.34 31.55 -24.08
CA ILE A 451 7.62 30.84 -24.12
C ILE A 451 8.58 31.39 -23.07
N ALA A 452 8.68 32.72 -22.94
CA ALA A 452 9.52 33.36 -21.93
C ALA A 452 9.07 33.00 -20.51
N ALA A 453 7.77 32.99 -20.23
CA ALA A 453 7.22 32.54 -18.95
C ALA A 453 7.52 31.05 -18.72
N SER A 454 7.32 30.19 -19.74
CA SER A 454 7.60 28.76 -19.65
C SER A 454 9.06 28.50 -19.26
N ALA A 455 10.01 29.18 -19.92
CA ALA A 455 11.44 29.03 -19.61
C ALA A 455 11.77 29.41 -18.16
N GLN A 456 11.14 30.47 -17.64
CA GLN A 456 11.32 30.89 -16.25
C GLN A 456 10.72 29.89 -15.25
N PHE A 457 9.57 29.29 -15.57
CA PHE A 457 8.96 28.23 -14.75
C PHE A 457 9.70 26.90 -14.82
N GLU A 458 10.37 26.59 -15.92
CA GLU A 458 11.29 25.45 -16.02
C GLU A 458 12.48 25.62 -15.08
N LEU A 459 13.09 26.80 -15.05
CA LEU A 459 14.15 27.15 -14.09
C LEU A 459 13.64 27.12 -12.64
N ALA A 460 12.34 27.35 -12.43
CA ALA A 460 11.70 27.28 -11.12
C ALA A 460 11.16 25.87 -10.74
N ASP A 461 11.37 24.84 -11.56
CA ASP A 461 10.84 23.48 -11.37
C ASP A 461 9.31 23.40 -11.22
N ARG A 462 8.58 24.32 -11.87
CA ARG A 462 7.11 24.39 -11.88
C ARG A 462 6.50 23.65 -13.08
N ILE A 463 6.72 22.34 -13.14
CA ILE A 463 6.35 21.45 -14.27
C ILE A 463 4.85 21.54 -14.62
N ARG A 464 3.95 21.67 -13.64
CA ARG A 464 2.50 21.80 -13.90
C ARG A 464 2.15 23.04 -14.70
N THR A 465 2.76 24.18 -14.35
CA THR A 465 2.54 25.45 -15.05
C THR A 465 3.13 25.37 -16.46
N VAL A 466 4.31 24.79 -16.61
CA VAL A 466 4.93 24.52 -17.92
C VAL A 466 4.00 23.69 -18.82
N ASN A 467 3.45 22.58 -18.30
CA ASN A 467 2.51 21.75 -19.07
C ASN A 467 1.24 22.52 -19.47
N ARG A 468 0.72 23.38 -18.59
CA ARG A 468 -0.44 24.26 -18.89
C ARG A 468 -0.11 25.25 -20.01
N LEU A 469 1.04 25.90 -19.95
CA LEU A 469 1.47 26.86 -20.97
C LEU A 469 1.74 26.16 -22.31
N SER A 470 2.35 24.98 -22.29
CA SER A 470 2.55 24.14 -23.49
C SER A 470 1.22 23.70 -24.11
N ALA A 471 0.22 23.36 -23.30
CA ALA A 471 -1.12 23.03 -23.79
C ALA A 471 -1.81 24.26 -24.42
N GLN A 472 -1.67 25.45 -23.82
CA GLN A 472 -2.17 26.71 -24.39
C GLN A 472 -1.48 27.05 -25.72
N LEU A 473 -0.17 26.83 -25.84
CA LEU A 473 0.55 27.00 -27.11
C LEU A 473 0.06 26.03 -28.18
N ALA A 474 -0.21 24.77 -27.83
CA ALA A 474 -0.71 23.78 -28.77
C ALA A 474 -2.13 24.10 -29.27
N LEU A 475 -2.99 24.61 -28.39
CA LEU A 475 -4.33 25.09 -28.75
C LEU A 475 -4.25 26.32 -29.67
N LEU A 476 -3.32 27.25 -29.39
CA LEU A 476 -3.06 28.39 -30.28
C LEU A 476 -2.55 27.94 -31.65
N ASP A 477 -1.63 26.98 -31.71
CA ASP A 477 -1.15 26.41 -32.97
C ASP A 477 -2.26 25.70 -33.76
N TYR A 478 -3.19 25.04 -33.07
CA TYR A 478 -4.39 24.47 -33.70
C TYR A 478 -5.29 25.56 -34.29
N GLN A 479 -5.56 26.63 -33.54
CA GLN A 479 -6.38 27.77 -33.97
C GLN A 479 -5.77 28.49 -35.20
N LEU A 480 -4.45 28.60 -35.26
CA LEU A 480 -3.72 29.21 -36.38
C LEU A 480 -3.55 28.26 -37.59
N GLY A 481 -4.03 27.01 -37.52
CA GLY A 481 -3.94 26.03 -38.60
C GLY A 481 -2.60 25.29 -38.71
N ASN A 482 -1.70 25.45 -37.74
CA ASN A 482 -0.40 24.78 -37.67
C ASN A 482 -0.51 23.36 -37.08
N TYR A 483 -1.26 22.47 -37.75
CA TYR A 483 -1.61 21.14 -37.22
C TYR A 483 -0.41 20.25 -36.88
N GLU A 484 0.72 20.39 -37.58
CA GLU A 484 1.93 19.60 -37.32
C GLU A 484 2.61 19.98 -35.98
N LYS A 485 2.68 21.28 -35.67
CA LYS A 485 3.22 21.77 -34.40
C LYS A 485 2.30 21.44 -33.23
N ALA A 486 0.99 21.61 -33.42
CA ALA A 486 -0.01 21.26 -32.42
C ALA A 486 0.02 19.75 -32.10
N TYR A 487 0.16 18.89 -33.12
CA TYR A 487 0.30 17.45 -32.93
C TYR A 487 1.53 17.08 -32.09
N ALA A 488 2.71 17.63 -32.41
CA ALA A 488 3.96 17.34 -31.70
C ALA A 488 3.90 17.76 -30.22
N GLN A 489 3.21 18.85 -29.91
CA GLN A 489 3.03 19.32 -28.53
C GLN A 489 1.98 18.51 -27.77
N LEU A 490 0.90 18.08 -28.42
CA LEU A 490 -0.20 17.34 -27.79
C LEU A 490 0.07 15.83 -27.60
N GLU A 491 1.19 15.28 -28.07
CA GLU A 491 1.45 13.84 -28.00
C GLU A 491 1.46 13.30 -26.56
N ASN A 492 2.10 14.02 -25.63
CA ASN A 492 2.27 13.55 -24.24
C ASN A 492 1.35 14.27 -23.24
N ILE A 493 0.84 15.46 -23.58
CA ILE A 493 0.10 16.33 -22.66
C ILE A 493 -1.20 15.70 -22.13
N PRO A 494 -2.09 15.09 -22.95
CA PRO A 494 -3.35 14.55 -22.45
C PRO A 494 -3.16 13.45 -21.42
N SER A 495 -2.17 12.57 -21.62
CA SER A 495 -1.84 11.49 -20.68
C SER A 495 -1.43 12.00 -19.29
N LEU A 496 -0.79 13.18 -19.22
CA LEU A 496 -0.39 13.81 -17.96
C LEU A 496 -1.59 14.35 -17.19
N TYR A 497 -2.56 14.95 -17.88
CA TYR A 497 -3.80 15.44 -17.26
C TYR A 497 -4.70 14.28 -16.81
N SER A 498 -4.76 13.19 -17.58
CA SER A 498 -5.50 11.98 -17.22
C SER A 498 -4.99 11.38 -15.90
N ARG A 499 -3.66 11.25 -15.75
CA ARG A 499 -3.04 10.77 -14.49
C ARG A 499 -3.35 11.65 -13.28
N GLN A 500 -3.68 12.92 -13.50
CA GLN A 500 -4.02 13.89 -12.45
C GLN A 500 -5.53 13.98 -12.17
N GLY A 501 -6.37 13.24 -12.91
CA GLY A 501 -7.83 13.22 -12.75
C GLY A 501 -8.56 14.37 -13.44
N TRP A 502 -7.92 15.07 -14.38
CA TRP A 502 -8.55 16.15 -15.15
C TRP A 502 -9.16 15.61 -16.45
N ASP A 503 -10.22 14.81 -16.32
CA ASP A 503 -10.80 14.04 -17.43
C ASP A 503 -11.44 14.92 -18.53
N LEU A 504 -12.03 16.06 -18.17
CA LEU A 504 -12.62 17.01 -19.14
C LEU A 504 -11.54 17.68 -20.02
N ILE A 505 -10.44 18.11 -19.41
CA ILE A 505 -9.30 18.70 -20.12
C ILE A 505 -8.65 17.63 -20.99
N THR A 506 -8.52 16.41 -20.48
CA THR A 506 -8.00 15.26 -21.24
C THR A 506 -8.86 14.96 -22.46
N ALA A 507 -10.19 14.85 -22.30
CA ALA A 507 -11.11 14.54 -23.38
C ALA A 507 -11.10 15.63 -24.47
N SER A 508 -11.08 16.91 -24.09
CA SER A 508 -11.03 18.02 -25.05
C SER A 508 -9.69 18.10 -25.78
N LEU A 509 -8.55 17.94 -25.08
CA LEU A 509 -7.23 17.91 -25.72
C LEU A 509 -7.05 16.68 -26.62
N LEU A 510 -7.54 15.50 -26.21
CA LEU A 510 -7.57 14.29 -27.04
C LEU A 510 -8.47 14.47 -28.26
N SER A 511 -9.62 15.13 -28.13
CA SER A 511 -10.49 15.46 -29.28
C SER A 511 -9.74 16.33 -30.30
N VAL A 512 -9.07 17.39 -29.85
CA VAL A 512 -8.21 18.23 -30.72
C VAL A 512 -7.06 17.40 -31.32
N HIS A 513 -6.46 16.48 -30.57
CA HIS A 513 -5.39 15.61 -31.06
C HIS A 513 -5.89 14.64 -32.15
N VAL A 514 -7.04 14.00 -31.95
CA VAL A 514 -7.68 13.12 -32.95
C VAL A 514 -8.06 13.93 -34.19
N GLN A 515 -8.59 15.14 -34.05
CA GLN A 515 -8.87 16.03 -35.17
C GLN A 515 -7.60 16.44 -35.94
N CYS A 516 -6.49 16.70 -35.26
CA CYS A 516 -5.19 16.95 -35.90
C CYS A 516 -4.72 15.74 -36.71
N LEU A 517 -4.83 14.53 -36.15
CA LEU A 517 -4.46 13.29 -36.82
C LEU A 517 -5.29 13.02 -38.09
N VAL A 518 -6.61 13.28 -38.02
CA VAL A 518 -7.51 13.18 -39.17
C VAL A 518 -7.11 14.18 -40.26
N LYS A 519 -6.81 15.43 -39.91
CA LYS A 519 -6.37 16.46 -40.87
C LYS A 519 -4.98 16.18 -41.48
N LEU A 520 -4.11 15.47 -40.76
CA LEU A 520 -2.77 15.08 -41.21
C LEU A 520 -2.73 13.73 -41.96
N GLY A 521 -3.84 12.98 -42.00
CA GLY A 521 -3.95 11.70 -42.70
C GLY A 521 -3.11 10.55 -42.12
N LYS A 522 -2.76 10.60 -40.83
CA LYS A 522 -1.93 9.58 -40.15
C LYS A 522 -2.80 8.47 -39.56
N ASN A 523 -3.17 7.47 -40.36
CA ASN A 523 -4.15 6.44 -39.99
C ASN A 523 -3.73 5.50 -38.83
N ASP A 524 -2.43 5.22 -38.67
CA ASP A 524 -1.96 4.19 -37.73
C ASP A 524 -2.14 4.57 -36.25
N SER A 525 -2.14 5.87 -35.94
CA SER A 525 -2.28 6.38 -34.56
C SER A 525 -3.72 6.77 -34.19
N ILE A 526 -4.64 6.79 -35.17
CA ILE A 526 -6.04 7.18 -34.93
C ILE A 526 -6.75 6.16 -34.05
N LEU A 527 -6.54 4.85 -34.29
CA LEU A 527 -7.24 3.80 -33.54
C LEU A 527 -6.93 3.86 -32.04
N LEU A 528 -5.65 4.01 -31.66
CA LEU A 528 -5.25 4.07 -30.25
C LEU A 528 -5.81 5.30 -29.55
N GLN A 529 -5.71 6.47 -30.18
CA GLN A 529 -6.20 7.73 -29.60
C GLN A 529 -7.73 7.80 -29.56
N ALA A 530 -8.42 7.23 -30.55
CA ALA A 530 -9.88 7.10 -30.53
C ALA A 530 -10.36 6.13 -29.44
N LEU A 531 -9.63 5.03 -29.20
CA LEU A 531 -9.89 4.11 -28.08
C LEU A 531 -9.65 4.78 -26.72
N GLU A 532 -8.66 5.67 -26.60
CA GLU A 532 -8.45 6.45 -25.37
C GLU A 532 -9.54 7.51 -25.17
N LEU A 533 -9.97 8.16 -26.24
CA LEU A 533 -11.03 9.18 -26.21
C LEU A 533 -12.39 8.59 -25.82
N ILE A 534 -12.77 7.43 -26.39
CA ILE A 534 -14.07 6.80 -26.07
C ILE A 534 -14.16 6.33 -24.61
N CYS A 535 -13.03 6.11 -23.92
CA CYS A 535 -13.02 5.83 -22.49
C CYS A 535 -13.57 7.01 -21.66
N HIS A 536 -13.50 8.24 -22.20
CA HIS A 536 -13.97 9.46 -21.56
C HIS A 536 -15.39 9.87 -22.04
N TYR A 537 -16.21 8.89 -22.47
CA TYR A 537 -17.56 9.08 -23.01
C TYR A 537 -18.49 9.97 -22.17
N LYS A 538 -18.26 10.14 -20.86
CA LYS A 538 -19.04 11.02 -19.98
C LYS A 538 -18.96 12.50 -20.36
N TYR A 539 -17.90 12.92 -21.03
CA TYR A 539 -17.62 14.31 -21.40
C TYR A 539 -17.80 14.57 -22.90
N LEU A 540 -18.23 13.56 -23.66
CA LEU A 540 -18.46 13.62 -25.09
C LEU A 540 -19.96 13.72 -25.39
N SER A 541 -20.29 14.41 -26.48
CA SER A 541 -21.66 14.45 -27.00
C SER A 541 -22.06 13.10 -27.63
N PRO A 542 -23.36 12.77 -27.68
CA PRO A 542 -23.83 11.52 -28.31
C PRO A 542 -23.40 11.36 -29.77
N THR A 543 -23.34 12.46 -30.53
CA THR A 543 -22.89 12.47 -31.94
C THR A 543 -21.38 12.21 -32.08
N GLU A 544 -20.56 12.72 -31.16
CA GLU A 544 -19.12 12.40 -31.12
C GLU A 544 -18.89 10.93 -30.76
N ILE A 545 -19.71 10.36 -29.88
CA ILE A 545 -19.63 8.94 -29.51
C ILE A 545 -19.96 8.04 -30.71
N GLU A 546 -21.01 8.35 -31.47
CA GLU A 546 -21.39 7.58 -32.67
C GLU A 546 -20.33 7.64 -33.77
N THR A 547 -19.77 8.84 -34.01
CA THR A 547 -18.68 9.01 -34.98
C THR A 547 -17.43 8.25 -34.53
N LEU A 548 -17.05 8.31 -33.25
CA LEU A 548 -15.93 7.54 -32.70
C LEU A 548 -16.17 6.02 -32.75
N ALA A 549 -17.37 5.55 -32.44
CA ALA A 549 -17.72 4.13 -32.54
C ALA A 549 -17.62 3.62 -33.98
N THR A 550 -18.03 4.43 -34.95
CA THR A 550 -17.92 4.12 -36.38
C THR A 550 -16.44 4.08 -36.80
N PHE A 551 -15.63 5.07 -36.38
CA PHE A 551 -14.20 5.07 -36.64
C PHE A 551 -13.49 3.86 -36.02
N ILE A 552 -13.79 3.50 -34.78
CA ILE A 552 -13.17 2.32 -34.13
C ILE A 552 -13.51 1.03 -34.90
N GLN A 553 -14.74 0.90 -35.40
CA GLN A 553 -15.14 -0.27 -36.20
C GLN A 553 -14.44 -0.32 -37.56
N GLU A 554 -14.31 0.81 -38.26
CA GLU A 554 -13.64 0.91 -39.56
C GLU A 554 -12.13 0.66 -39.46
N TYR A 555 -11.46 1.30 -38.50
CA TYR A 555 -10.01 1.21 -38.32
C TYR A 555 -9.54 -0.04 -37.56
N SER A 556 -10.45 -0.90 -37.07
CA SER A 556 -10.14 -2.17 -36.37
C SER A 556 -9.26 -3.16 -37.17
N ASN A 557 -9.16 -2.97 -38.50
CA ASN A 557 -8.35 -3.79 -39.39
C ASN A 557 -6.88 -3.35 -39.51
N THR A 558 -6.57 -2.11 -39.10
CA THR A 558 -5.27 -1.48 -39.36
C THR A 558 -4.18 -2.06 -38.44
N VAL A 559 -4.30 -1.83 -37.13
CA VAL A 559 -3.29 -2.14 -36.11
C VAL A 559 -3.87 -3.07 -35.03
N PRO A 560 -3.12 -4.08 -34.54
CA PRO A 560 -3.52 -4.84 -33.37
C PRO A 560 -3.55 -3.95 -32.13
N ALA A 561 -4.71 -3.86 -31.50
CA ALA A 561 -4.92 -3.07 -30.29
C ALA A 561 -5.62 -3.91 -29.23
N SER A 562 -5.26 -3.70 -27.97
CA SER A 562 -5.91 -4.35 -26.83
C SER A 562 -6.32 -3.32 -25.78
N MET A 563 -7.51 -3.49 -25.21
CA MET A 563 -8.06 -2.57 -24.21
C MET A 563 -8.86 -3.32 -23.14
N PRO A 564 -8.89 -2.85 -21.88
CA PRO A 564 -9.76 -3.42 -20.86
C PRO A 564 -11.26 -3.32 -21.21
N ILE A 565 -12.01 -4.41 -21.07
CA ILE A 565 -13.46 -4.43 -21.35
C ILE A 565 -14.21 -3.43 -20.43
N ASP A 566 -13.80 -3.34 -19.16
CA ASP A 566 -14.51 -2.57 -18.12
C ASP A 566 -14.58 -1.06 -18.37
N ARG A 567 -13.79 -0.54 -19.32
CA ARG A 567 -13.83 0.88 -19.71
C ARG A 567 -15.06 1.25 -20.54
N ILE A 568 -15.65 0.28 -21.24
CA ILE A 568 -16.77 0.49 -22.17
C ILE A 568 -17.97 -0.43 -21.92
N PHE A 569 -17.76 -1.59 -21.28
CA PHE A 569 -18.81 -2.55 -20.92
C PHE A 569 -18.65 -3.00 -19.47
N ARG A 570 -19.76 -3.12 -18.74
CA ARG A 570 -19.76 -3.81 -17.44
C ARG A 570 -20.04 -5.29 -17.66
N THR A 571 -19.15 -6.15 -17.20
CA THR A 571 -19.27 -7.61 -17.38
C THR A 571 -19.33 -8.34 -16.05
N SER A 572 -20.22 -9.33 -15.96
CA SER A 572 -20.35 -10.25 -14.82
C SER A 572 -20.54 -11.67 -15.33
N VAL A 573 -19.88 -12.64 -14.72
CA VAL A 573 -20.04 -14.06 -15.07
C VAL A 573 -21.03 -14.69 -14.11
N VAL A 574 -22.00 -15.42 -14.65
CA VAL A 574 -22.97 -16.17 -13.86
C VAL A 574 -22.28 -17.46 -13.38
N PRO A 575 -22.24 -17.77 -12.07
CA PRO A 575 -21.45 -18.86 -11.52
C PRO A 575 -22.11 -20.25 -11.65
N TYR A 576 -23.05 -20.41 -12.59
CA TYR A 576 -23.82 -21.65 -12.78
C TYR A 576 -23.41 -22.34 -14.09
N VAL A 577 -23.19 -23.65 -14.01
CA VAL A 577 -22.91 -24.49 -15.17
C VAL A 577 -24.22 -25.07 -15.70
N ASN A 578 -24.49 -24.85 -16.99
CA ASN A 578 -25.65 -25.42 -17.69
C ASN A 578 -25.18 -26.39 -18.77
N GLU A 579 -25.94 -27.46 -19.03
CA GLU A 579 -25.69 -28.41 -20.11
C GLU A 579 -26.79 -28.26 -21.19
N PRO A 580 -26.59 -27.43 -22.23
CA PRO A 580 -27.56 -27.26 -23.31
C PRO A 580 -27.78 -28.52 -24.17
N SER A 581 -26.82 -29.46 -24.18
CA SER A 581 -26.93 -30.74 -24.88
C SER A 581 -25.95 -31.75 -24.28
N LEU A 582 -26.24 -33.05 -24.36
CA LEU A 582 -25.39 -34.11 -23.82
C LEU A 582 -23.89 -33.90 -24.14
N GLY A 583 -23.08 -33.74 -23.11
CA GLY A 583 -21.63 -33.53 -23.16
C GLY A 583 -21.17 -32.08 -23.44
N LYS A 584 -22.09 -31.15 -23.66
CA LYS A 584 -21.78 -29.73 -23.94
C LYS A 584 -22.15 -28.85 -22.76
N TYR A 585 -21.14 -28.23 -22.15
CA TYR A 585 -21.32 -27.39 -20.97
C TYR A 585 -21.21 -25.91 -21.35
N SER A 586 -21.96 -25.08 -20.64
CA SER A 586 -22.05 -23.65 -20.90
C SER A 586 -21.99 -22.83 -19.61
N VAL A 587 -21.35 -21.66 -19.72
CA VAL A 587 -21.31 -20.64 -18.69
C VAL A 587 -21.82 -19.35 -19.32
N THR A 588 -22.74 -18.68 -18.63
CA THR A 588 -23.35 -17.44 -19.14
C THR A 588 -22.56 -16.23 -18.67
N VAL A 589 -22.19 -15.35 -19.60
CA VAL A 589 -21.55 -14.07 -19.32
C VAL A 589 -22.55 -12.96 -19.59
N GLU A 590 -22.83 -12.17 -18.56
CA GLU A 590 -23.64 -10.97 -18.68
C GLU A 590 -22.75 -9.78 -19.06
N VAL A 591 -23.12 -9.10 -20.14
CA VAL A 591 -22.46 -7.88 -20.61
C VAL A 591 -23.46 -6.75 -20.72
N ARG A 592 -23.16 -5.62 -20.10
CA ARG A 592 -23.98 -4.40 -20.12
C ARG A 592 -23.19 -3.25 -20.74
N GLY A 593 -23.69 -2.67 -21.82
CA GLY A 593 -23.07 -1.50 -22.44
C GLY A 593 -23.23 -0.24 -21.60
N LEU A 594 -22.15 0.53 -21.51
CA LEU A 594 -22.14 1.87 -20.92
C LEU A 594 -22.42 2.96 -21.96
N ILE A 595 -22.38 2.60 -23.24
CA ILE A 595 -22.50 3.46 -24.42
C ILE A 595 -23.75 3.05 -25.21
N GLU A 596 -24.40 4.01 -25.89
CA GLU A 596 -25.63 3.76 -26.67
C GLU A 596 -25.36 3.10 -28.04
N SER A 597 -24.12 3.09 -28.52
CA SER A 597 -23.73 2.52 -29.81
C SER A 597 -23.63 0.99 -29.80
N GLU A 598 -23.97 0.35 -30.91
CA GLU A 598 -23.88 -1.10 -31.08
C GLU A 598 -22.48 -1.57 -31.47
N PHE A 599 -21.99 -2.60 -30.80
CA PHE A 599 -20.71 -3.27 -31.12
C PHE A 599 -20.95 -4.74 -31.49
N GLN A 600 -20.48 -5.12 -32.67
CA GLN A 600 -20.44 -6.51 -33.13
C GLN A 600 -19.03 -7.10 -32.90
N PHE A 601 -18.94 -8.30 -32.34
CA PHE A 601 -17.68 -9.03 -32.16
C PHE A 601 -17.70 -10.33 -32.96
N ASP A 602 -16.52 -10.88 -33.26
CA ASP A 602 -16.36 -12.13 -34.02
C ASP A 602 -16.41 -13.35 -33.12
N ASP A 603 -15.71 -13.31 -31.98
CA ASP A 603 -15.62 -14.41 -31.00
C ASP A 603 -15.50 -13.85 -29.57
N ALA A 604 -16.13 -14.56 -28.61
CA ALA A 604 -15.95 -14.36 -27.18
C ALA A 604 -15.37 -15.61 -26.55
N THR A 605 -14.20 -15.47 -25.93
CA THR A 605 -13.47 -16.56 -25.29
C THR A 605 -13.40 -16.33 -23.78
N LEU A 606 -13.95 -17.26 -23.01
CA LEU A 606 -13.88 -17.29 -21.55
C LEU A 606 -12.87 -18.37 -21.12
N THR A 607 -11.83 -17.98 -20.40
CA THR A 607 -10.79 -18.88 -19.89
C THR A 607 -10.93 -19.05 -18.39
N LEU A 608 -10.99 -20.30 -17.95
CA LEU A 608 -11.07 -20.70 -16.55
C LEU A 608 -9.82 -21.51 -16.16
N HIS A 609 -9.33 -21.33 -14.95
CA HIS A 609 -8.19 -22.07 -14.39
C HIS A 609 -8.65 -22.94 -13.22
N ASN A 610 -8.20 -24.20 -13.19
CA ASN A 610 -8.48 -25.09 -12.07
C ASN A 610 -7.68 -24.66 -10.82
N ILE A 611 -8.36 -24.44 -9.68
CA ILE A 611 -7.73 -23.98 -8.43
C ILE A 611 -6.74 -25.02 -7.88
N HIS A 612 -7.02 -26.30 -8.07
CA HIS A 612 -6.17 -27.38 -7.55
C HIS A 612 -5.07 -27.80 -8.53
N HIS A 613 -5.16 -27.37 -9.80
CA HIS A 613 -4.25 -27.75 -10.87
C HIS A 613 -4.03 -26.58 -11.85
N GLU A 614 -3.11 -25.66 -11.55
CA GLU A 614 -2.85 -24.45 -12.35
C GLU A 614 -2.60 -24.70 -13.86
N ALA A 615 -2.06 -25.87 -14.21
CA ALA A 615 -1.82 -26.26 -15.60
C ALA A 615 -3.11 -26.59 -16.39
N GLU A 616 -4.24 -26.82 -15.70
CA GLU A 616 -5.49 -27.21 -16.32
C GLU A 616 -6.37 -25.99 -16.60
N LYS A 617 -6.41 -25.61 -17.89
CA LYS A 617 -7.22 -24.50 -18.39
C LYS A 617 -8.45 -25.04 -19.14
N LEU A 618 -9.61 -24.49 -18.83
CA LEU A 618 -10.86 -24.74 -19.55
C LEU A 618 -11.21 -23.50 -20.37
N VAL A 619 -11.47 -23.68 -21.66
CA VAL A 619 -11.76 -22.57 -22.59
C VAL A 619 -13.16 -22.76 -23.15
N LEU A 620 -14.05 -21.81 -22.88
CA LEU A 620 -15.40 -21.76 -23.41
C LEU A 620 -15.49 -20.68 -24.49
N ARG A 621 -16.20 -20.94 -25.59
CA ARG A 621 -16.32 -20.00 -26.72
C ARG A 621 -17.77 -19.72 -27.12
N ALA A 622 -18.04 -18.49 -27.56
CA ALA A 622 -19.30 -18.06 -28.14
C ALA A 622 -19.06 -17.31 -29.45
N LYS A 623 -19.74 -17.74 -30.52
CA LYS A 623 -19.54 -17.17 -31.86
C LYS A 623 -20.43 -15.94 -32.08
N SER A 624 -19.82 -14.88 -32.62
CA SER A 624 -20.47 -13.65 -33.09
C SER A 624 -21.42 -12.95 -32.09
N PRO A 625 -20.93 -12.57 -30.89
CA PRO A 625 -21.78 -11.85 -29.94
C PRO A 625 -22.10 -10.43 -30.43
N LYS A 626 -23.39 -10.08 -30.38
CA LYS A 626 -23.88 -8.72 -30.65
C LYS A 626 -24.22 -8.04 -29.33
N ILE A 627 -23.56 -6.93 -29.03
CA ILE A 627 -23.78 -6.19 -27.78
C ILE A 627 -24.53 -4.90 -28.12
N SER A 628 -25.80 -4.84 -27.73
CA SER A 628 -26.72 -3.73 -28.01
C SER A 628 -26.75 -2.72 -26.85
N GLY A 629 -26.23 -1.52 -27.11
CA GLY A 629 -26.39 -0.29 -26.29
C GLY A 629 -26.43 -0.45 -24.76
N LYS A 630 -27.31 0.31 -24.10
CA LYS A 630 -27.51 0.29 -22.63
C LYS A 630 -28.18 -0.99 -22.09
N GLY A 631 -28.43 -1.99 -22.95
CA GLY A 631 -29.13 -3.23 -22.62
C GLY A 631 -28.24 -4.23 -21.86
N LYS A 632 -28.90 -5.16 -21.15
CA LYS A 632 -28.26 -6.36 -20.59
C LYS A 632 -28.27 -7.44 -21.68
N VAL A 633 -27.10 -7.90 -22.09
CA VAL A 633 -26.92 -8.98 -23.07
C VAL A 633 -26.32 -10.19 -22.37
N LEU A 634 -26.90 -11.37 -22.61
CA LEU A 634 -26.40 -12.64 -22.08
C LEU A 634 -25.67 -13.40 -23.19
N ILE A 635 -24.41 -13.73 -22.97
CA ILE A 635 -23.56 -14.48 -23.91
C ILE A 635 -23.31 -15.86 -23.32
N GLU A 636 -23.83 -16.90 -23.96
CA GLU A 636 -23.58 -18.30 -23.58
C GLU A 636 -22.29 -18.83 -24.20
N CYS A 637 -21.25 -19.02 -23.38
CA CYS A 637 -19.97 -19.58 -23.81
C CYS A 637 -19.99 -21.10 -23.59
N THR A 638 -19.64 -21.89 -24.62
CA THR A 638 -19.77 -23.37 -24.57
C THR A 638 -18.46 -24.14 -24.75
N SER A 639 -18.39 -25.36 -24.19
CA SER A 639 -17.24 -26.30 -24.27
C SER A 639 -17.71 -27.75 -24.40
N ASN A 640 -16.93 -28.59 -25.11
CA ASN A 640 -17.15 -30.04 -25.26
C ASN A 640 -16.30 -30.88 -24.29
N LYS A 641 -15.50 -30.21 -23.43
CA LYS A 641 -14.66 -30.84 -22.42
C LYS A 641 -15.21 -30.49 -21.05
N PHE A 642 -15.52 -31.51 -20.27
CA PHE A 642 -15.88 -31.42 -18.86
C PHE A 642 -14.70 -31.80 -17.99
N VAL A 643 -14.44 -31.00 -16.98
CA VAL A 643 -13.49 -31.32 -15.93
C VAL A 643 -14.20 -31.06 -14.60
N ARG A 644 -14.30 -32.08 -13.75
CA ARG A 644 -14.89 -31.95 -12.42
C ARG A 644 -13.94 -31.16 -11.51
N GLY A 645 -14.46 -30.15 -10.83
CA GLY A 645 -13.74 -29.41 -9.79
C GLY A 645 -13.99 -27.91 -9.82
N GLN A 646 -13.20 -27.18 -9.03
CA GLN A 646 -13.33 -25.73 -8.86
C GLN A 646 -12.47 -24.97 -9.87
N PHE A 647 -13.13 -24.09 -10.61
CA PHE A 647 -12.53 -23.26 -11.63
C PHE A 647 -12.67 -21.79 -11.29
N GLN A 648 -11.55 -21.08 -11.22
CA GLN A 648 -11.53 -19.63 -11.14
C GLN A 648 -11.63 -19.06 -12.56
N VAL A 649 -12.52 -18.09 -12.76
CA VAL A 649 -12.55 -17.30 -13.98
C VAL A 649 -11.26 -16.50 -14.07
N ASN A 650 -10.46 -16.72 -15.13
CA ASN A 650 -9.19 -16.03 -15.32
C ASN A 650 -9.37 -14.82 -16.23
N SER A 651 -9.91 -15.02 -17.42
CA SER A 651 -10.10 -13.92 -18.38
C SER A 651 -11.27 -14.11 -19.33
N LEU A 652 -11.85 -12.97 -19.73
CA LEU A 652 -12.81 -12.85 -20.82
C LEU A 652 -12.17 -12.02 -21.94
N VAL A 653 -12.18 -12.56 -23.16
CA VAL A 653 -11.66 -11.90 -24.35
C VAL A 653 -12.77 -11.76 -25.38
N LEU A 654 -13.12 -10.52 -25.73
CA LEU A 654 -13.99 -10.20 -26.87
C LEU A 654 -13.10 -9.76 -28.04
N SER A 655 -13.19 -10.44 -29.17
CA SER A 655 -12.34 -10.17 -30.33
C SER A 655 -13.15 -9.68 -31.53
N ARG A 656 -12.65 -8.65 -32.21
CA ARG A 656 -13.14 -8.22 -33.52
C ARG A 656 -11.94 -7.87 -34.40
N ASN A 657 -11.73 -8.59 -35.49
CA ASN A 657 -10.54 -8.46 -36.34
C ASN A 657 -9.23 -8.49 -35.52
N LYS A 658 -8.46 -7.38 -35.51
CA LYS A 658 -7.22 -7.25 -34.73
C LYS A 658 -7.42 -6.54 -33.37
N LEU A 659 -8.64 -6.16 -33.02
CA LEU A 659 -8.99 -5.55 -31.73
C LEU A 659 -9.37 -6.64 -30.72
N SER A 660 -8.71 -6.66 -29.56
CA SER A 660 -9.02 -7.57 -28.46
C SER A 660 -9.37 -6.79 -27.19
N LEU A 661 -10.62 -6.89 -26.75
CA LEU A 661 -11.01 -6.38 -25.44
C LEU A 661 -10.82 -7.48 -24.40
N VAL A 662 -10.04 -7.20 -23.36
CA VAL A 662 -9.66 -8.20 -22.35
C VAL A 662 -10.14 -7.76 -20.97
N LYS A 663 -10.69 -8.70 -20.19
CA LYS A 663 -10.89 -8.52 -18.75
C LYS A 663 -10.24 -9.66 -18.01
N ASN A 664 -9.42 -9.33 -17.03
CA ASN A 664 -8.88 -10.28 -16.08
C ASN A 664 -9.72 -10.21 -14.80
N PHE A 665 -10.01 -11.36 -14.20
CA PHE A 665 -10.81 -11.47 -12.98
C PHE A 665 -9.92 -11.81 -11.76
N ASP A 666 -8.69 -11.28 -11.74
CA ASP A 666 -7.71 -11.56 -10.68
C ASP A 666 -8.07 -10.88 -9.34
N GLU A 667 -8.63 -9.67 -9.39
CA GLU A 667 -8.98 -8.89 -8.19
C GLU A 667 -10.25 -9.41 -7.49
N ASP A 668 -11.26 -9.81 -8.28
CA ASP A 668 -12.54 -10.38 -7.80
C ASP A 668 -12.71 -11.81 -8.36
N PRO A 669 -12.13 -12.83 -7.69
CA PRO A 669 -12.12 -14.20 -8.20
C PRO A 669 -13.52 -14.80 -8.20
N ILE A 670 -14.09 -15.01 -9.39
CA ILE A 670 -15.33 -15.76 -9.56
C ILE A 670 -14.97 -17.24 -9.64
N ILE A 671 -15.45 -18.03 -8.67
CA ILE A 671 -15.23 -19.48 -8.62
C ILE A 671 -16.50 -20.19 -9.11
N ILE A 672 -16.32 -21.19 -9.97
CA ILE A 672 -17.38 -22.03 -10.53
C ILE A 672 -17.04 -23.48 -10.23
N GLU A 673 -17.95 -24.21 -9.58
CA GLU A 673 -17.82 -25.66 -9.37
C GLU A 673 -18.43 -26.40 -10.57
N PHE A 674 -17.60 -27.14 -11.29
CA PHE A 674 -18.04 -28.05 -12.34
C PHE A 674 -18.39 -29.39 -11.72
N PHE A 675 -19.69 -29.69 -11.62
CA PHE A 675 -20.20 -30.98 -11.18
C PHE A 675 -20.95 -31.68 -12.32
N ALA A 676 -20.91 -33.01 -12.31
CA ALA A 676 -21.55 -33.81 -13.34
C ALA A 676 -23.06 -33.85 -13.08
N LEU A 677 -23.87 -33.48 -14.07
CA LEU A 677 -25.32 -33.58 -13.98
C LEU A 677 -25.75 -35.05 -14.14
N PRO A 678 -26.82 -35.52 -13.47
CA PRO A 678 -27.36 -36.88 -13.69
C PRO A 678 -27.83 -37.12 -15.13
N SER A 679 -28.17 -36.05 -15.85
CA SER A 679 -28.46 -36.07 -17.30
C SER A 679 -27.25 -36.40 -18.17
N SER A 680 -26.03 -36.40 -17.61
CA SER A 680 -24.77 -36.70 -18.32
C SER A 680 -24.20 -38.04 -17.88
N LEU A 681 -23.38 -38.64 -18.74
CA LEU A 681 -22.49 -39.74 -18.34
C LEU A 681 -21.53 -39.21 -17.26
N TRP A 682 -21.48 -39.89 -16.11
CA TRP A 682 -20.55 -39.58 -15.04
C TRP A 682 -19.92 -40.86 -14.49
N ALA A 683 -18.79 -40.70 -13.79
CA ALA A 683 -18.03 -41.83 -13.29
C ALA A 683 -17.38 -41.50 -11.94
N LYS A 684 -17.07 -42.54 -11.17
CA LYS A 684 -16.36 -42.44 -9.89
C LYS A 684 -15.42 -43.62 -9.69
N VAL A 685 -14.37 -43.44 -8.89
CA VAL A 685 -13.43 -44.51 -8.53
C VAL A 685 -13.71 -45.01 -7.11
N ARG A 686 -13.76 -46.33 -6.92
CA ARG A 686 -13.89 -46.97 -5.59
C ARG A 686 -13.00 -48.22 -5.46
N ILE A 687 -13.00 -48.83 -4.28
CA ILE A 687 -12.35 -50.13 -4.04
C ILE A 687 -13.33 -51.26 -4.37
N SER A 688 -12.81 -52.36 -4.87
CA SER A 688 -13.57 -53.60 -5.06
C SER A 688 -14.23 -54.08 -3.77
N ASP A 689 -15.44 -54.62 -3.86
CA ASP A 689 -16.16 -55.16 -2.70
C ASP A 689 -15.52 -56.44 -2.13
N SER A 690 -14.67 -57.12 -2.91
CA SER A 690 -13.90 -58.29 -2.47
C SER A 690 -12.40 -57.99 -2.55
N CYS A 691 -11.70 -58.22 -1.44
CA CYS A 691 -10.26 -57.95 -1.29
C CYS A 691 -9.52 -59.21 -0.83
N LYS A 692 -8.63 -59.74 -1.68
CA LYS A 692 -7.74 -60.87 -1.37
C LYS A 692 -6.32 -60.38 -1.16
N LEU A 693 -5.81 -60.40 0.08
CA LEU A 693 -4.44 -59.94 0.35
C LEU A 693 -3.41 -60.92 -0.26
N PRO A 694 -2.34 -60.43 -0.94
CA PRO A 694 -1.89 -59.04 -1.05
C PRO A 694 -2.43 -58.24 -2.26
N GLY A 695 -3.19 -58.85 -3.18
CA GLY A 695 -3.67 -58.21 -4.42
C GLY A 695 -4.95 -57.40 -4.23
N ARG A 696 -4.87 -56.06 -4.30
CA ARG A 696 -6.03 -55.16 -4.18
C ARG A 696 -6.42 -54.56 -5.53
N GLU A 697 -7.72 -54.37 -5.75
CA GLU A 697 -8.29 -53.82 -7.00
C GLU A 697 -9.10 -52.54 -6.73
N LEU A 698 -8.96 -51.57 -7.63
CA LEU A 698 -9.83 -50.40 -7.77
C LEU A 698 -10.85 -50.66 -8.87
N VAL A 699 -12.01 -50.03 -8.77
CA VAL A 699 -13.08 -50.15 -9.74
C VAL A 699 -13.52 -48.75 -10.16
N VAL A 700 -13.52 -48.47 -11.47
CA VAL A 700 -14.17 -47.29 -12.03
C VAL A 700 -15.63 -47.66 -12.33
N GLU A 701 -16.57 -47.01 -11.65
CA GLU A 701 -18.01 -47.16 -11.90
C GLU A 701 -18.46 -46.10 -12.89
N LEU A 702 -19.02 -46.54 -14.02
CA LEU A 702 -19.62 -45.70 -15.05
C LEU A 702 -21.14 -45.70 -14.87
N HIS A 703 -21.71 -44.52 -14.64
CA HIS A 703 -23.14 -44.32 -14.49
C HIS A 703 -23.72 -43.72 -15.79
N PRO A 704 -24.66 -44.42 -16.46
CA PRO A 704 -25.30 -43.89 -17.67
C PRO A 704 -26.20 -42.68 -17.36
N PRO A 705 -26.45 -41.80 -18.34
CA PRO A 705 -27.35 -40.65 -18.19
C PRO A 705 -28.80 -41.10 -17.95
N THR A 706 -29.48 -40.52 -16.94
CA THR A 706 -30.79 -41.01 -16.48
C THR A 706 -32.02 -40.55 -17.27
N GLU A 707 -31.88 -39.68 -18.28
CA GLU A 707 -33.06 -39.04 -18.94
C GLU A 707 -32.87 -38.72 -20.44
N THR A 708 -32.04 -39.47 -21.19
CA THR A 708 -31.73 -39.13 -22.60
C THR A 708 -31.99 -40.26 -23.60
N ASP A 709 -32.64 -39.93 -24.72
CA ASP A 709 -32.80 -40.80 -25.91
C ASP A 709 -31.50 -40.98 -26.73
N GLU A 710 -30.44 -40.24 -26.39
CA GLU A 710 -29.16 -40.27 -27.10
C GLU A 710 -28.30 -41.47 -26.68
N LYS A 711 -27.90 -42.29 -27.65
CA LYS A 711 -27.05 -43.47 -27.43
C LYS A 711 -25.57 -43.12 -27.44
N ILE A 712 -24.83 -43.66 -26.49
CA ILE A 712 -23.37 -43.61 -26.45
C ILE A 712 -22.83 -44.74 -27.34
N GLU A 713 -22.03 -44.40 -28.37
CA GLU A 713 -21.55 -45.37 -29.36
C GLU A 713 -20.30 -46.13 -28.88
N SER A 714 -19.41 -45.44 -28.16
CA SER A 714 -18.20 -46.03 -27.58
C SER A 714 -17.70 -45.21 -26.40
N CYS A 715 -17.10 -45.89 -25.42
CA CYS A 715 -16.51 -45.27 -24.23
C CYS A 715 -15.09 -45.81 -23.98
N LYS A 716 -14.14 -44.91 -23.75
CA LYS A 716 -12.76 -45.23 -23.37
C LYS A 716 -12.46 -44.59 -22.03
N VAL A 717 -11.99 -45.38 -21.09
CA VAL A 717 -11.60 -44.93 -19.75
C VAL A 717 -10.09 -45.05 -19.60
N SER A 718 -9.43 -43.94 -19.32
CA SER A 718 -8.02 -43.93 -18.92
C SER A 718 -7.89 -43.54 -17.45
N LEU A 719 -7.29 -44.42 -16.65
CA LEU A 719 -7.02 -44.17 -15.23
C LEU A 719 -5.53 -43.90 -15.03
N THR A 720 -5.19 -42.78 -14.40
CA THR A 720 -3.81 -42.37 -14.13
C THR A 720 -3.61 -42.19 -12.63
N SER A 721 -2.54 -42.76 -12.09
CA SER A 721 -2.15 -42.53 -10.70
C SER A 721 -1.51 -41.15 -10.55
N LEU A 722 -2.00 -40.35 -9.60
CA LEU A 722 -1.35 -39.11 -9.15
C LEU A 722 -0.53 -39.32 -7.88
N THR A 723 -0.55 -40.53 -7.31
CA THR A 723 0.13 -40.85 -6.05
C THR A 723 1.54 -41.37 -6.34
N PRO A 724 2.60 -40.76 -5.78
CA PRO A 724 3.97 -41.22 -5.99
C PRO A 724 4.15 -42.68 -5.56
N GLY A 725 4.85 -43.48 -6.38
CA GLY A 725 5.15 -44.89 -6.08
C GLY A 725 3.99 -45.88 -6.27
N MET A 726 2.84 -45.43 -6.80
CA MET A 726 1.70 -46.29 -7.12
C MET A 726 1.65 -46.62 -8.62
N LYS A 727 1.56 -47.91 -8.94
CA LYS A 727 1.37 -48.43 -10.31
C LYS A 727 0.02 -49.14 -10.44
N LEU A 728 -0.56 -49.07 -11.63
CA LEU A 728 -1.86 -49.64 -11.99
C LEU A 728 -1.68 -50.68 -13.09
N ALA A 729 -2.49 -51.74 -13.09
CA ALA A 729 -2.55 -52.71 -14.18
C ALA A 729 -4.02 -53.00 -14.53
N ASP A 730 -4.33 -53.12 -15.82
CA ASP A 730 -5.61 -53.65 -16.30
C ASP A 730 -5.57 -55.19 -16.26
N LYS A 731 -6.73 -55.82 -16.08
CA LYS A 731 -6.89 -57.28 -16.06
C LYS A 731 -6.36 -57.95 -17.33
N ASN A 732 -6.33 -57.22 -18.46
CA ASN A 732 -5.91 -57.76 -19.76
C ASN A 732 -4.40 -57.64 -20.02
N THR A 733 -3.73 -56.63 -19.47
CA THR A 733 -2.32 -56.33 -19.81
C THR A 733 -1.34 -56.78 -18.72
N ASN A 734 -1.78 -56.91 -17.46
CA ASN A 734 -0.99 -57.38 -16.30
C ASN A 734 0.37 -56.67 -16.06
N THR A 735 0.71 -55.65 -16.85
CA THR A 735 1.92 -54.83 -16.72
C THR A 735 1.63 -53.59 -15.89
N PRO A 736 2.34 -53.36 -14.77
CA PRO A 736 2.10 -52.21 -13.91
C PRO A 736 2.64 -50.91 -14.52
N GLU A 737 1.74 -50.01 -14.92
CA GLU A 737 2.03 -48.69 -15.49
C GLU A 737 1.42 -47.54 -14.66
N VAL A 738 1.85 -46.31 -14.90
CA VAL A 738 1.31 -45.12 -14.19
C VAL A 738 -0.05 -44.69 -14.75
N SER A 739 -0.29 -44.94 -16.04
CA SER A 739 -1.55 -44.64 -16.74
C SER A 739 -1.97 -45.86 -17.55
N VAL A 740 -3.22 -46.28 -17.40
CA VAL A 740 -3.75 -47.48 -18.07
C VAL A 740 -5.07 -47.13 -18.75
N GLN A 741 -5.28 -47.67 -19.95
CA GLN A 741 -6.50 -47.46 -20.74
C GLN A 741 -7.28 -48.77 -20.87
N ALA A 742 -8.59 -48.69 -20.63
CA ALA A 742 -9.54 -49.79 -20.85
C ALA A 742 -10.73 -49.28 -21.68
N GLY A 743 -11.22 -50.11 -22.61
CA GLY A 743 -12.40 -49.82 -23.43
C GLY A 743 -13.60 -50.63 -22.97
N VAL A 744 -14.79 -50.01 -22.95
CA VAL A 744 -16.05 -50.68 -22.58
C VAL A 744 -17.19 -50.19 -23.46
N GLU A 745 -18.05 -51.11 -23.89
CA GLU A 745 -19.36 -50.79 -24.47
C GLU A 745 -20.34 -50.52 -23.33
N VAL A 746 -20.76 -49.26 -23.18
CA VAL A 746 -21.69 -48.85 -22.12
C VAL A 746 -23.12 -49.08 -22.60
N THR A 747 -23.88 -49.92 -21.89
CA THR A 747 -25.31 -50.09 -22.11
C THR A 747 -26.10 -48.96 -21.44
N THR A 748 -27.22 -48.56 -22.04
CA THR A 748 -28.04 -47.41 -21.59
C THR A 748 -28.77 -47.63 -20.26
N SER A 749 -28.67 -48.80 -19.63
CA SER A 749 -29.55 -49.20 -18.53
C SER A 749 -28.84 -49.74 -17.29
N GLU A 750 -27.54 -50.08 -17.35
CA GLU A 750 -26.83 -50.70 -16.22
C GLU A 750 -25.49 -50.01 -15.90
N VAL A 751 -25.14 -49.96 -14.62
CA VAL A 751 -23.86 -49.42 -14.15
C VAL A 751 -22.73 -50.37 -14.58
N SER A 752 -21.78 -49.86 -15.36
CA SER A 752 -20.64 -50.64 -15.84
C SER A 752 -19.45 -50.46 -14.88
N THR A 753 -18.74 -51.54 -14.54
CA THR A 753 -17.60 -51.53 -13.62
C THR A 753 -16.32 -51.97 -14.31
N ILE A 754 -15.23 -51.21 -14.15
CA ILE A 754 -13.93 -51.51 -14.75
C ILE A 754 -12.88 -51.69 -13.66
N PRO A 755 -12.40 -52.92 -13.41
CA PRO A 755 -11.42 -53.19 -12.36
C PRO A 755 -9.97 -52.94 -12.81
N PHE A 756 -9.17 -52.34 -11.94
CA PHE A 756 -7.73 -52.08 -12.09
C PHE A 756 -6.99 -52.59 -10.86
N SER A 757 -6.00 -53.46 -11.03
CA SER A 757 -5.12 -53.88 -9.93
C SER A 757 -4.14 -52.77 -9.59
N PHE A 758 -3.89 -52.52 -8.30
CA PHE A 758 -2.91 -51.51 -7.87
C PHE A 758 -1.78 -52.10 -7.04
N PHE A 759 -0.59 -51.54 -7.25
CA PHE A 759 0.64 -51.90 -6.55
C PHE A 759 1.22 -50.65 -5.91
N ALA A 760 1.43 -50.68 -4.60
CA ALA A 760 2.00 -49.57 -3.83
C ALA A 760 3.32 -50.02 -3.17
N GLU A 761 4.36 -49.20 -3.29
CA GLU A 761 5.69 -49.45 -2.68
C GLU A 761 5.73 -49.10 -1.17
N SER A 762 4.71 -48.42 -0.64
CA SER A 762 4.59 -47.96 0.75
C SER A 762 3.19 -48.18 1.33
N ASP A 763 3.06 -48.21 2.67
CA ASP A 763 1.78 -48.28 3.39
C ASP A 763 0.95 -46.99 3.24
N LEU A 764 0.34 -46.81 2.06
CA LEU A 764 -0.54 -45.70 1.76
C LEU A 764 -1.92 -45.93 2.37
N GLN A 765 -2.48 -44.90 3.01
CA GLN A 765 -3.87 -44.92 3.51
C GLN A 765 -4.86 -44.42 2.46
N LYS A 766 -4.44 -43.48 1.61
CA LYS A 766 -5.27 -42.87 0.57
C LYS A 766 -4.50 -42.77 -0.74
N ILE A 767 -5.22 -42.89 -1.85
CA ILE A 767 -4.68 -42.78 -3.20
C ILE A 767 -5.48 -41.75 -3.98
N LYS A 768 -4.79 -40.95 -4.77
CA LYS A 768 -5.39 -39.98 -5.68
C LYS A 768 -5.23 -40.47 -7.12
N THR A 769 -6.35 -40.59 -7.84
CA THR A 769 -6.37 -41.07 -9.22
C THR A 769 -7.09 -40.06 -10.12
N ARG A 770 -6.60 -39.89 -11.34
CA ARG A 770 -7.24 -39.09 -12.39
C ARG A 770 -7.83 -40.01 -13.43
N ALA A 771 -9.15 -39.94 -13.59
CA ALA A 771 -9.86 -40.69 -14.61
C ALA A 771 -10.28 -39.73 -15.74
N THR A 772 -10.03 -40.15 -16.98
CA THR A 772 -10.52 -39.47 -18.20
C THR A 772 -11.41 -40.44 -18.96
N VAL A 773 -12.68 -40.09 -19.08
CA VAL A 773 -13.70 -40.84 -19.79
C VAL A 773 -13.97 -40.11 -21.09
N SER A 774 -13.56 -40.70 -22.21
CA SER A 774 -13.83 -40.16 -23.55
C SER A 774 -14.94 -40.96 -24.19
N PHE A 775 -16.03 -40.29 -24.56
CA PHE A 775 -17.21 -40.93 -25.15
C PHE A 775 -17.61 -40.23 -26.45
N THR A 776 -18.19 -41.02 -27.37
CA THR A 776 -18.64 -40.53 -28.68
C THR A 776 -20.16 -40.62 -28.77
N THR A 777 -20.80 -39.53 -29.20
CA THR A 777 -22.24 -39.48 -29.53
C THR A 777 -22.43 -38.97 -30.96
N SER A 778 -23.67 -38.97 -31.45
CA SER A 778 -24.01 -38.46 -32.79
C SER A 778 -23.65 -36.99 -33.04
N LYS A 779 -23.41 -36.20 -31.97
CA LYS A 779 -23.08 -34.77 -32.01
C LYS A 779 -21.58 -34.47 -31.89
N GLY A 780 -20.75 -35.47 -31.62
CA GLY A 780 -19.30 -35.31 -31.55
C GLY A 780 -18.62 -36.16 -30.47
N VAL A 781 -17.35 -35.83 -30.24
CA VAL A 781 -16.52 -36.48 -29.21
C VAL A 781 -16.48 -35.58 -27.98
N PHE A 782 -16.76 -36.18 -26.81
CA PHE A 782 -16.81 -35.50 -25.52
C PHE A 782 -15.82 -36.14 -24.55
N GLN A 783 -15.36 -35.35 -23.58
CA GLN A 783 -14.41 -35.78 -22.57
C GLN A 783 -14.90 -35.39 -21.19
N HIS A 784 -14.95 -36.34 -20.27
CA HIS A 784 -15.26 -36.15 -18.87
C HIS A 784 -14.04 -36.54 -18.02
N VAL A 785 -13.41 -35.54 -17.40
CA VAL A 785 -12.20 -35.70 -16.58
C VAL A 785 -12.55 -35.45 -15.12
N PHE A 786 -12.09 -36.30 -14.21
CA PHE A 786 -12.25 -36.10 -12.78
C PHE A 786 -11.07 -36.69 -12.01
N VAL A 787 -10.90 -36.22 -10.77
CA VAL A 787 -9.87 -36.68 -9.86
C VAL A 787 -10.55 -37.09 -8.57
N ASP A 788 -10.38 -38.36 -8.19
CA ASP A 788 -10.95 -38.91 -6.96
C ASP A 788 -9.83 -39.34 -6.00
N GLU A 789 -10.09 -39.14 -4.71
CA GLU A 789 -9.26 -39.63 -3.61
C GLU A 789 -9.96 -40.81 -2.93
N VAL A 790 -9.31 -41.97 -2.94
CA VAL A 790 -9.88 -43.24 -2.45
C VAL A 790 -9.09 -43.72 -1.24
N ASP A 791 -9.79 -44.03 -0.15
CA ASP A 791 -9.22 -44.55 1.09
C ASP A 791 -9.03 -46.07 1.02
N ILE A 792 -7.77 -46.51 0.89
CA ILE A 792 -7.36 -47.91 0.77
C ILE A 792 -7.00 -48.56 2.10
N ALA A 793 -7.19 -47.89 3.24
CA ALA A 793 -6.90 -48.48 4.54
C ALA A 793 -7.89 -49.61 4.86
N LEU A 794 -7.36 -50.74 5.32
CA LEU A 794 -8.19 -51.84 5.81
C LEU A 794 -9.00 -51.41 7.03
N ALA A 795 -10.27 -51.81 7.08
CA ALA A 795 -11.17 -51.51 8.18
C ALA A 795 -10.86 -52.29 9.46
N ILE A 796 -10.36 -53.51 9.28
CA ILE A 796 -10.10 -54.47 10.34
C ILE A 796 -8.64 -54.92 10.31
N ASP A 797 -8.13 -55.19 11.51
CA ASP A 797 -6.86 -55.87 11.75
C ASP A 797 -7.13 -57.18 12.50
N VAL A 798 -6.31 -58.19 12.26
CA VAL A 798 -6.54 -59.55 12.79
C VAL A 798 -5.27 -60.06 13.45
N THR A 799 -5.35 -60.33 14.75
CA THR A 799 -4.24 -60.94 15.52
C THR A 799 -4.57 -62.39 15.84
N VAL A 800 -3.62 -63.30 15.60
CA VAL A 800 -3.78 -64.74 15.86
C VAL A 800 -2.99 -65.13 17.10
N HIS A 801 -3.62 -65.88 18.01
CA HIS A 801 -2.96 -66.49 19.16
C HIS A 801 -3.17 -67.99 19.11
N ASP A 802 -2.07 -68.74 19.09
CA ASP A 802 -2.06 -70.18 18.92
C ASP A 802 -1.70 -70.86 20.24
N PHE A 803 -2.55 -71.80 20.67
CA PHE A 803 -2.35 -72.57 21.90
C PHE A 803 -2.19 -74.05 21.54
N PHE A 804 -0.97 -74.55 21.58
CA PHE A 804 -0.65 -75.95 21.31
C PHE A 804 -0.98 -76.84 22.52
N ARG A 805 -1.77 -77.88 22.30
CA ARG A 805 -1.98 -79.00 23.24
C ARG A 805 -1.46 -80.29 22.62
N LEU A 806 -1.34 -81.36 23.41
CA LEU A 806 -0.80 -82.65 22.94
C LEU A 806 -1.44 -83.21 21.64
N SER A 807 -2.72 -82.92 21.38
CA SER A 807 -3.46 -83.44 20.21
C SER A 807 -4.30 -82.41 19.44
N LYS A 808 -4.40 -81.15 19.90
CA LYS A 808 -5.22 -80.10 19.26
C LYS A 808 -4.54 -78.73 19.35
N LEU A 809 -4.72 -77.91 18.31
CA LEU A 809 -4.32 -76.51 18.27
C LEU A 809 -5.59 -75.67 18.41
N PHE A 810 -5.57 -74.72 19.33
CA PHE A 810 -6.62 -73.72 19.43
C PHE A 810 -6.08 -72.40 18.90
N SER A 811 -6.62 -71.93 17.78
CA SER A 811 -6.27 -70.64 17.19
C SER A 811 -7.36 -69.62 17.50
N LYS A 812 -6.99 -68.60 18.26
CA LYS A 812 -7.85 -67.49 18.65
C LYS A 812 -7.54 -66.28 17.78
N PHE A 813 -8.48 -65.93 16.90
CA PHE A 813 -8.43 -64.74 16.06
C PHE A 813 -9.12 -63.60 16.79
N LEU A 814 -8.37 -62.52 17.01
CA LEU A 814 -8.85 -61.27 17.55
C LEU A 814 -9.02 -60.28 16.40
N ILE A 815 -10.26 -59.97 16.04
CA ILE A 815 -10.59 -59.00 15.00
C ILE A 815 -10.82 -57.65 15.66
N VAL A 816 -9.96 -56.67 15.34
CA VAL A 816 -9.97 -55.33 15.92
C VAL A 816 -10.25 -54.31 14.82
N CYS A 817 -11.03 -53.27 15.09
CA CYS A 817 -11.17 -52.18 14.12
C CYS A 817 -9.92 -51.30 14.15
N LYS A 818 -9.40 -50.96 12.97
CA LYS A 818 -8.15 -50.18 12.83
C LYS A 818 -8.38 -48.67 12.98
N LYS A 819 -9.57 -48.19 12.60
CA LYS A 819 -9.99 -46.79 12.70
C LYS A 819 -10.85 -46.56 13.93
N SER A 820 -11.09 -45.31 14.29
CA SER A 820 -11.99 -44.93 15.39
C SER A 820 -13.48 -45.13 15.09
N GLU A 821 -13.84 -45.84 14.02
CA GLU A 821 -15.21 -46.09 13.59
C GLU A 821 -15.57 -47.57 13.81
N PRO A 822 -16.74 -47.90 14.42
CA PRO A 822 -17.16 -49.28 14.62
C PRO A 822 -17.35 -50.04 13.29
N VAL A 823 -16.93 -51.31 13.28
CA VAL A 823 -17.07 -52.20 12.13
C VAL A 823 -17.99 -53.35 12.47
N ARG A 824 -19.02 -53.58 11.65
CA ARG A 824 -19.90 -54.74 11.77
C ARG A 824 -19.29 -55.92 11.04
N ILE A 825 -19.27 -57.08 11.70
CA ILE A 825 -18.81 -58.36 11.20
C ILE A 825 -20.03 -59.26 11.04
N TRP A 826 -20.42 -59.49 9.79
CA TRP A 826 -21.57 -60.33 9.42
C TRP A 826 -21.24 -61.82 9.55
N SER A 827 -20.05 -62.23 9.10
CA SER A 827 -19.63 -63.64 9.19
C SER A 827 -18.13 -63.81 9.10
N THR A 828 -17.59 -64.80 9.81
CA THR A 828 -16.18 -65.22 9.79
C THR A 828 -16.08 -66.71 9.50
N LYS A 829 -15.38 -67.10 8.43
CA LYS A 829 -15.18 -68.52 8.07
C LYS A 829 -13.69 -68.80 7.92
N LEU A 830 -13.20 -69.89 8.51
CA LEU A 830 -11.84 -70.35 8.30
C LEU A 830 -11.89 -71.57 7.36
N ASN A 831 -11.55 -71.33 6.09
CA ASN A 831 -11.59 -72.37 5.08
C ASN A 831 -10.40 -73.31 5.27
N GLY A 832 -10.68 -74.58 5.55
CA GLY A 832 -9.71 -75.65 5.79
C GLY A 832 -9.11 -76.25 4.52
N SER A 833 -7.95 -76.91 4.67
CA SER A 833 -7.37 -77.79 3.66
C SER A 833 -7.67 -79.27 3.97
N GLN A 834 -7.29 -80.20 3.09
CA GLN A 834 -7.58 -81.64 3.27
C GLN A 834 -6.85 -82.26 4.48
N ASP A 835 -5.81 -81.60 4.98
CA ASP A 835 -4.92 -82.12 6.04
C ASP A 835 -5.38 -81.76 7.47
N PHE A 836 -6.32 -80.83 7.62
CA PHE A 836 -6.75 -80.33 8.93
C PHE A 836 -8.27 -80.30 9.07
N LYS A 837 -8.76 -80.88 10.17
CA LYS A 837 -10.17 -80.76 10.55
C LYS A 837 -10.36 -79.51 11.40
N ILE A 838 -11.15 -78.57 10.89
CA ILE A 838 -11.50 -77.32 11.57
C ILE A 838 -12.88 -77.49 12.20
N THR A 839 -12.98 -77.20 13.50
CA THR A 839 -14.24 -77.07 14.22
C THR A 839 -14.40 -75.63 14.66
N GLU A 840 -15.48 -74.99 14.21
CA GLU A 840 -15.83 -73.61 14.57
C GLU A 840 -16.68 -73.57 15.84
N THR A 841 -16.64 -72.45 16.56
CA THR A 841 -17.57 -72.16 17.65
C THR A 841 -18.87 -71.59 17.05
N VAL A 842 -20.03 -72.14 17.42
CA VAL A 842 -21.34 -71.70 16.90
C VAL A 842 -21.70 -70.36 17.56
N ASP A 843 -21.72 -69.28 16.77
CA ASP A 843 -22.29 -67.99 17.14
C ASP A 843 -23.15 -67.50 15.94
N GLU A 844 -24.47 -67.43 16.13
CA GLU A 844 -25.44 -67.09 15.06
C GLU A 844 -25.65 -65.58 14.88
N ASN A 845 -25.01 -64.73 15.69
CA ASN A 845 -25.28 -63.29 15.72
C ASN A 845 -24.15 -62.44 15.10
N ASP A 846 -24.54 -61.43 14.33
CA ASP A 846 -23.65 -60.37 13.86
C ASP A 846 -22.95 -59.70 15.04
N SER A 847 -21.64 -59.51 14.93
CA SER A 847 -20.84 -58.88 15.99
C SER A 847 -20.32 -57.53 15.54
N VAL A 848 -20.18 -56.57 16.46
CA VAL A 848 -19.62 -55.25 16.17
C VAL A 848 -18.28 -55.09 16.89
N ALA A 849 -17.23 -54.84 16.13
CA ALA A 849 -15.92 -54.47 16.66
C ALA A 849 -15.90 -52.96 16.94
N PHE A 850 -15.89 -52.58 18.21
CA PHE A 850 -15.74 -51.18 18.65
C PHE A 850 -14.26 -50.79 18.77
N PRO A 851 -13.92 -49.48 18.65
CA PRO A 851 -12.56 -48.99 18.89
C PRO A 851 -12.03 -49.42 20.27
N GLY A 852 -10.86 -50.07 20.31
CA GLY A 852 -10.25 -50.62 21.52
C GLY A 852 -10.83 -51.96 21.99
N GLY A 853 -11.90 -52.45 21.37
CA GLY A 853 -12.47 -53.78 21.59
C GLY A 853 -12.07 -54.76 20.49
N ALA A 854 -11.92 -56.04 20.85
CA ALA A 854 -11.66 -57.12 19.91
C ALA A 854 -12.83 -58.10 19.87
N VAL A 855 -13.26 -58.47 18.67
CA VAL A 855 -14.18 -59.60 18.47
C VAL A 855 -13.33 -60.87 18.38
N SER A 856 -13.49 -61.75 19.37
CA SER A 856 -12.74 -63.00 19.44
C SER A 856 -13.48 -64.12 18.70
N ARG A 857 -12.76 -64.87 17.87
CA ARG A 857 -13.22 -66.11 17.22
C ARG A 857 -12.20 -67.21 17.46
N VAL A 858 -12.64 -68.34 18.00
CA VAL A 858 -11.76 -69.47 18.33
C VAL A 858 -12.10 -70.63 17.43
N TYR A 859 -11.06 -71.19 16.82
CA TYR A 859 -11.14 -72.37 15.96
C TYR A 859 -10.29 -73.49 16.58
N SER A 860 -10.87 -74.69 16.65
CA SER A 860 -10.13 -75.91 17.03
C SER A 860 -9.62 -76.57 15.76
N ILE A 861 -8.31 -76.69 15.64
CA ILE A 861 -7.61 -77.30 14.51
C ILE A 861 -7.02 -78.63 14.99
N ALA A 862 -7.46 -79.72 14.38
CA ALA A 862 -6.94 -81.06 14.65
C ALA A 862 -6.32 -81.65 13.37
N PRO A 863 -5.08 -82.15 13.41
CA PRO A 863 -4.49 -82.85 12.28
C PRO A 863 -5.27 -84.13 12.00
N THR A 864 -5.48 -84.46 10.72
CA THR A 864 -6.03 -85.76 10.31
C THR A 864 -4.91 -86.79 10.15
N ASP A 865 -5.22 -88.09 10.22
CA ASP A 865 -4.21 -89.18 10.10
C ASP A 865 -3.42 -89.16 8.77
N SER A 866 -3.90 -88.39 7.79
CA SER A 866 -3.32 -88.20 6.46
C SER A 866 -2.41 -86.96 6.31
N ALA A 867 -2.25 -86.13 7.35
CA ALA A 867 -1.49 -84.88 7.26
C ALA A 867 -0.01 -85.13 6.92
N LYS A 868 0.47 -84.58 5.79
CA LYS A 868 1.83 -84.84 5.27
C LYS A 868 2.74 -83.61 5.26
N SER A 869 2.23 -82.38 5.46
CA SER A 869 3.09 -81.19 5.49
C SER A 869 2.50 -80.03 6.29
N SER A 870 3.37 -79.21 6.92
CA SER A 870 3.00 -77.98 7.65
C SER A 870 2.99 -76.71 6.77
N SER A 871 3.06 -76.84 5.44
CA SER A 871 3.30 -75.71 4.52
C SER A 871 2.03 -75.02 3.97
N GLU A 872 0.83 -75.50 4.28
CA GLU A 872 -0.40 -74.90 3.73
C GLU A 872 -0.94 -73.76 4.60
N SER A 873 -1.24 -72.61 3.98
CA SER A 873 -1.92 -71.48 4.62
C SER A 873 -3.43 -71.63 4.50
N LEU A 874 -4.15 -71.44 5.62
CA LEU A 874 -5.61 -71.44 5.66
C LEU A 874 -6.17 -70.07 5.23
N GLU A 875 -7.34 -70.01 4.62
CA GLU A 875 -7.96 -68.73 4.23
C GLU A 875 -9.04 -68.31 5.25
N LEU A 876 -8.81 -67.18 5.93
CA LEU A 876 -9.79 -66.54 6.79
C LEU A 876 -10.62 -65.53 5.98
N CYS A 877 -11.90 -65.81 5.82
CA CYS A 877 -12.86 -64.97 5.10
C CYS A 877 -13.73 -64.18 6.09
N ILE A 878 -13.70 -62.85 5.99
CA ILE A 878 -14.43 -61.93 6.87
C ILE A 878 -15.33 -61.01 6.04
N ASN A 879 -16.64 -61.13 6.23
CA ASN A 879 -17.62 -60.21 5.66
C ASN A 879 -17.88 -59.08 6.67
N HIS A 880 -17.63 -57.84 6.25
CA HIS A 880 -17.67 -56.68 7.13
C HIS A 880 -18.14 -55.41 6.41
N CYS A 881 -18.60 -54.42 7.17
CA CYS A 881 -18.86 -53.06 6.69
C CYS A 881 -18.68 -52.06 7.83
N TYR A 882 -18.34 -50.82 7.50
CA TYR A 882 -18.37 -49.76 8.49
C TYR A 882 -19.82 -49.44 8.85
N VAL A 883 -20.08 -49.30 10.15
CA VAL A 883 -21.41 -48.92 10.66
C VAL A 883 -21.82 -47.52 10.16
N LYS A 884 -20.84 -46.67 9.85
CA LYS A 884 -21.04 -45.37 9.21
C LYS A 884 -21.54 -45.46 7.78
N ASP A 885 -20.99 -46.37 6.97
CA ASP A 885 -21.39 -46.56 5.57
C ASP A 885 -22.88 -46.98 5.50
N GLU A 886 -23.34 -47.81 6.45
CA GLU A 886 -24.76 -48.17 6.60
C GLU A 886 -25.63 -46.94 6.89
N CYS A 887 -25.22 -46.08 7.82
CA CYS A 887 -25.95 -44.85 8.16
C CYS A 887 -26.02 -43.89 6.96
N ALA A 888 -24.89 -43.74 6.24
CA ALA A 888 -24.79 -42.86 5.08
C ALA A 888 -25.69 -43.32 3.92
N ALA A 889 -25.82 -44.62 3.70
CA ALA A 889 -26.72 -45.19 2.69
C ALA A 889 -28.19 -44.84 2.97
N VAL A 890 -28.66 -45.09 4.20
CA VAL A 890 -30.06 -44.78 4.60
C VAL A 890 -30.37 -43.29 4.45
N VAL A 891 -29.45 -42.42 4.84
CA VAL A 891 -29.64 -40.97 4.69
C VAL A 891 -29.58 -40.53 3.22
N TRP A 892 -28.76 -41.18 2.40
CA TRP A 892 -28.71 -40.90 0.97
C TRP A 892 -30.02 -41.25 0.27
N ASP A 893 -30.57 -42.45 0.51
CA ASP A 893 -31.80 -42.91 -0.13
C ASP A 893 -32.98 -41.96 0.17
N GLU A 894 -33.08 -41.49 1.42
CA GLU A 894 -34.10 -40.52 1.82
C GLU A 894 -33.88 -39.11 1.22
N LEU A 895 -32.62 -38.68 1.11
CA LEU A 895 -32.27 -37.39 0.50
C LEU A 895 -32.52 -37.39 -1.02
N GLU A 896 -32.19 -38.48 -1.69
CA GLU A 896 -32.44 -38.67 -3.13
C GLU A 896 -33.94 -38.62 -3.43
N ARG A 897 -34.77 -39.29 -2.62
CA ARG A 897 -36.24 -39.22 -2.71
C ARG A 897 -36.75 -37.79 -2.61
N ARG A 898 -36.28 -37.00 -1.64
CA ARG A 898 -36.70 -35.59 -1.46
C ARG A 898 -36.23 -34.66 -2.58
N LEU A 899 -35.03 -34.88 -3.12
CA LEU A 899 -34.54 -34.09 -4.26
C LEU A 899 -35.40 -34.31 -5.51
N GLN A 900 -35.89 -35.54 -5.72
CA GLN A 900 -36.82 -35.85 -6.81
C GLN A 900 -38.19 -35.18 -6.62
N GLU A 901 -38.73 -35.17 -5.39
CA GLU A 901 -40.05 -34.56 -5.09
C GLU A 901 -40.09 -33.03 -5.30
N HIS A 902 -38.94 -32.36 -5.25
CA HIS A 902 -38.81 -30.90 -5.35
C HIS A 902 -38.24 -30.41 -6.69
N ASP A 903 -38.17 -31.25 -7.73
CA ASP A 903 -37.56 -30.93 -9.04
C ASP A 903 -36.07 -30.49 -8.97
N LEU A 904 -35.35 -30.95 -7.94
CA LEU A 904 -33.94 -30.63 -7.68
C LEU A 904 -32.99 -31.78 -8.06
N SER A 905 -33.46 -32.73 -8.87
CA SER A 905 -32.71 -33.90 -9.34
C SER A 905 -31.39 -33.54 -10.03
N ARG A 906 -31.29 -32.35 -10.65
CA ARG A 906 -30.04 -31.86 -11.27
C ARG A 906 -28.86 -31.76 -10.29
N TYR A 907 -29.12 -31.58 -8.99
CA TYR A 907 -28.08 -31.42 -7.98
C TYR A 907 -27.74 -32.72 -7.24
N THR A 908 -28.33 -33.86 -7.60
CA THR A 908 -28.11 -35.16 -6.94
C THR A 908 -26.63 -35.49 -6.78
N ASN A 909 -25.83 -35.38 -7.85
CA ASN A 909 -24.40 -35.68 -7.79
C ASN A 909 -23.58 -34.68 -6.96
N LEU A 910 -24.05 -33.43 -6.86
CA LEU A 910 -23.43 -32.39 -6.03
C LEU A 910 -23.71 -32.63 -4.54
N VAL A 911 -24.93 -33.02 -4.21
CA VAL A 911 -25.40 -33.23 -2.84
C VAL A 911 -24.97 -34.61 -2.30
N ARG A 912 -24.77 -35.62 -3.16
CA ARG A 912 -24.36 -36.99 -2.77
C ARG A 912 -23.11 -37.05 -1.92
N THR A 913 -22.14 -36.18 -2.19
CA THR A 913 -20.90 -36.11 -1.42
C THR A 913 -21.13 -35.63 0.02
N LEU A 914 -22.24 -34.93 0.30
CA LEU A 914 -22.58 -34.45 1.65
C LEU A 914 -22.99 -35.60 2.57
N ALA A 915 -23.78 -36.57 2.08
CA ALA A 915 -24.19 -37.73 2.90
C ALA A 915 -22.98 -38.51 3.44
N ALA A 916 -21.98 -38.78 2.60
CA ALA A 916 -20.74 -39.43 3.04
C ALA A 916 -19.90 -38.59 4.03
N SER A 917 -20.05 -37.26 4.01
CA SER A 917 -19.31 -36.33 4.87
C SER A 917 -19.93 -36.17 6.27
N PHE A 918 -21.20 -36.56 6.45
CA PHE A 918 -21.88 -36.40 7.72
C PHE A 918 -21.32 -37.33 8.79
N GLN A 919 -21.34 -36.83 10.02
CA GLN A 919 -21.05 -37.61 11.21
C GLN A 919 -22.35 -38.15 11.78
N TYR A 920 -22.38 -39.45 12.02
CA TYR A 920 -23.54 -40.19 12.51
C TYR A 920 -23.28 -40.73 13.92
N ASP A 921 -24.32 -40.88 14.73
CA ASP A 921 -24.21 -41.60 16.00
C ASP A 921 -24.14 -43.13 15.77
N THR A 922 -22.97 -43.58 15.34
CA THR A 922 -22.70 -44.99 15.02
C THR A 922 -22.81 -45.91 16.23
N TYR A 923 -22.59 -45.39 17.44
CA TYR A 923 -22.69 -46.19 18.68
C TYR A 923 -24.14 -46.50 19.01
N SER A 924 -25.03 -45.49 18.95
CA SER A 924 -26.47 -45.72 19.12
C SER A 924 -27.02 -46.62 18.02
N TYR A 925 -26.57 -46.47 16.78
CA TYR A 925 -26.98 -47.34 15.68
C TYR A 925 -26.57 -48.80 15.94
N ALA A 926 -25.31 -49.03 16.30
CA ALA A 926 -24.78 -50.36 16.55
C ALA A 926 -25.50 -51.10 17.69
N LEU A 927 -25.91 -50.38 18.75
CA LEU A 927 -26.52 -50.96 19.94
C LEU A 927 -28.06 -51.03 19.89
N LYS A 928 -28.72 -50.02 19.31
CA LYS A 928 -30.18 -49.83 19.37
C LYS A 928 -30.87 -49.92 18.00
N GLY A 929 -30.12 -49.94 16.90
CA GLY A 929 -30.65 -49.91 15.53
C GLY A 929 -31.29 -48.57 15.15
N ARG A 930 -30.99 -47.50 15.88
CA ARG A 930 -31.49 -46.14 15.62
C ARG A 930 -30.35 -45.15 15.65
N PHE A 931 -30.39 -44.17 14.76
CA PHE A 931 -29.36 -43.16 14.69
C PHE A 931 -29.89 -41.80 14.28
N ARG A 932 -29.13 -40.77 14.62
CA ARG A 932 -29.35 -39.40 14.18
C ARG A 932 -28.07 -38.88 13.56
N ILE A 933 -28.22 -37.90 12.68
CA ILE A 933 -27.10 -37.10 12.20
C ILE A 933 -26.63 -36.23 13.37
N LEU A 934 -25.33 -36.22 13.66
CA LEU A 934 -24.81 -35.41 14.76
C LEU A 934 -24.99 -33.92 14.46
N PRO A 935 -25.40 -33.09 15.44
CA PRO A 935 -25.63 -31.65 15.23
C PRO A 935 -24.40 -30.88 14.73
N SER A 936 -23.19 -31.41 14.93
CA SER A 936 -21.95 -30.89 14.36
C SER A 936 -21.99 -30.82 12.83
N SER A 937 -22.60 -31.83 12.19
CA SER A 937 -22.76 -31.89 10.74
C SER A 937 -23.77 -30.85 10.23
N ALA A 938 -24.88 -30.62 10.95
CA ALA A 938 -25.87 -29.58 10.62
C ALA A 938 -25.27 -28.17 10.59
N LYS A 939 -24.40 -27.85 11.57
CA LYS A 939 -23.72 -26.54 11.63
C LYS A 939 -22.68 -26.35 10.52
N ALA A 940 -22.19 -27.45 9.94
CA ALA A 940 -21.23 -27.44 8.85
C ALA A 940 -21.92 -27.28 7.48
N VAL A 941 -23.14 -27.80 7.31
CA VAL A 941 -23.88 -27.79 6.02
C VAL A 941 -24.01 -26.39 5.41
N PRO A 942 -24.55 -25.35 6.08
CA PRO A 942 -24.66 -24.02 5.47
C PRO A 942 -23.33 -23.33 5.16
N LYS A 943 -22.23 -23.81 5.77
CA LYS A 943 -20.87 -23.28 5.60
C LYS A 943 -20.08 -24.01 4.51
N THR A 944 -20.63 -25.05 3.91
CA THR A 944 -19.97 -25.72 2.80
C THR A 944 -20.04 -24.86 1.55
N SER A 945 -18.90 -24.67 0.89
CA SER A 945 -18.78 -23.88 -0.35
C SER A 945 -19.65 -24.44 -1.49
N ILE A 946 -20.08 -25.69 -1.39
CA ILE A 946 -20.93 -26.40 -2.37
C ILE A 946 -22.20 -25.62 -2.70
N PHE A 947 -22.79 -24.92 -1.73
CA PHE A 947 -24.05 -24.18 -1.92
C PHE A 947 -23.91 -22.81 -2.57
N ASP A 948 -22.69 -22.25 -2.65
CA ASP A 948 -22.46 -20.97 -3.32
C ASP A 948 -22.57 -21.09 -4.85
N TYR A 949 -22.51 -22.32 -5.37
CA TYR A 949 -22.59 -22.66 -6.79
C TYR A 949 -23.99 -23.09 -7.25
N VAL A 950 -24.99 -23.01 -6.37
CA VAL A 950 -26.40 -23.33 -6.66
C VAL A 950 -27.19 -22.03 -6.84
N ALA A 951 -28.18 -22.04 -7.74
CA ALA A 951 -29.06 -20.88 -7.93
C ALA A 951 -29.71 -20.45 -6.59
N PRO A 952 -29.94 -19.16 -6.32
CA PRO A 952 -30.31 -18.69 -4.97
C PRO A 952 -31.62 -19.30 -4.48
N ASP A 953 -32.60 -19.48 -5.38
CA ASP A 953 -33.90 -20.07 -5.08
C ASP A 953 -33.77 -21.58 -4.74
N ASP A 954 -33.01 -22.32 -5.55
CA ASP A 954 -32.75 -23.74 -5.31
C ASP A 954 -31.90 -23.98 -4.06
N ARG A 955 -30.93 -23.09 -3.80
CA ARG A 955 -30.08 -23.13 -2.61
C ARG A 955 -30.93 -23.07 -1.36
N ALA A 956 -31.91 -22.16 -1.31
CA ALA A 956 -32.82 -22.05 -0.18
C ALA A 956 -33.62 -23.34 0.02
N ASN A 957 -34.11 -23.95 -1.07
CA ASN A 957 -34.85 -25.20 -1.02
C ASN A 957 -33.99 -26.38 -0.53
N ILE A 958 -32.77 -26.55 -1.07
CA ILE A 958 -31.87 -27.65 -0.64
C ILE A 958 -31.47 -27.48 0.83
N LEU A 959 -31.16 -26.26 1.27
CA LEU A 959 -30.81 -26.00 2.67
C LEU A 959 -31.98 -26.28 3.62
N ALA A 960 -33.22 -25.97 3.21
CA ALA A 960 -34.42 -26.31 3.97
C ALA A 960 -34.58 -27.84 4.10
N LEU A 961 -34.42 -28.59 3.00
CA LEU A 961 -34.48 -30.05 2.99
C LEU A 961 -33.43 -30.69 3.90
N LEU A 962 -32.19 -30.20 3.85
CA LEU A 962 -31.10 -30.70 4.70
C LEU A 962 -31.31 -30.36 6.18
N THR A 963 -31.85 -29.19 6.48
CA THR A 963 -32.16 -28.81 7.87
C THR A 963 -33.21 -29.75 8.46
N GLN A 964 -34.26 -30.05 7.69
CA GLN A 964 -35.28 -31.01 8.07
C GLN A 964 -34.69 -32.43 8.28
N LEU A 965 -33.83 -32.88 7.36
CA LEU A 965 -33.22 -34.22 7.42
C LEU A 965 -32.35 -34.44 8.66
N VAL A 966 -31.69 -33.40 9.19
CA VAL A 966 -30.81 -33.52 10.37
C VAL A 966 -31.60 -33.64 11.69
N GLU A 967 -32.82 -33.13 11.74
CA GLU A 967 -33.67 -33.22 12.94
C GLU A 967 -34.34 -34.60 13.11
N GLU A 968 -34.31 -35.42 12.06
CA GLU A 968 -34.98 -36.72 12.01
C GLU A 968 -34.16 -37.87 12.64
N GLU A 969 -34.87 -38.92 13.06
CA GLU A 969 -34.29 -40.15 13.59
C GLU A 969 -34.56 -41.30 12.63
N PHE A 970 -33.50 -42.00 12.24
CA PHE A 970 -33.54 -43.07 11.25
C PHE A 970 -33.52 -44.44 11.94
N THR A 971 -34.33 -45.38 11.45
CA THR A 971 -34.54 -46.71 12.04
C THR A 971 -34.35 -47.88 11.06
N GLU A 972 -34.11 -47.60 9.78
CA GLU A 972 -34.05 -48.62 8.74
C GLU A 972 -32.70 -49.35 8.74
N LYS A 973 -32.75 -50.67 8.51
CA LYS A 973 -31.55 -51.47 8.25
C LYS A 973 -31.36 -51.55 6.73
N PRO A 974 -30.23 -51.07 6.19
CA PRO A 974 -30.02 -51.07 4.74
C PRO A 974 -29.84 -52.48 4.17
N LEU A 975 -30.12 -52.64 2.88
CA LEU A 975 -29.77 -53.83 2.12
C LEU A 975 -28.24 -53.89 1.91
N ALA A 976 -27.58 -54.72 2.71
CA ALA A 976 -26.27 -55.36 2.52
C ALA A 976 -25.27 -54.68 1.56
N THR A 977 -24.53 -53.67 2.05
CA THR A 977 -23.24 -53.26 1.44
C THR A 977 -22.08 -53.99 2.13
N SER A 978 -22.03 -55.32 2.01
CA SER A 978 -21.00 -56.13 2.66
C SER A 978 -19.70 -56.15 1.84
N LYS A 979 -18.57 -55.81 2.46
CA LYS A 979 -17.23 -55.99 1.90
C LYS A 979 -16.62 -57.30 2.40
N GLN A 980 -15.95 -58.04 1.54
CA GLN A 980 -15.30 -59.31 1.87
C GLN A 980 -13.77 -59.13 1.94
N LEU A 981 -13.17 -59.52 3.07
CA LEU A 981 -11.72 -59.57 3.26
C LEU A 981 -11.27 -61.02 3.38
N ILE A 982 -10.29 -61.41 2.55
CA ILE A 982 -9.70 -62.76 2.55
C ILE A 982 -8.23 -62.65 2.98
N ILE A 983 -7.89 -63.29 4.11
CA ILE A 983 -6.56 -63.27 4.73
C ILE A 983 -5.95 -64.68 4.71
N PRO A 984 -4.77 -64.89 4.09
CA PRO A 984 -4.04 -66.16 4.20
C PRO A 984 -3.33 -66.24 5.57
N VAL A 985 -3.57 -67.32 6.31
CA VAL A 985 -3.07 -67.57 7.66
C VAL A 985 -2.13 -68.78 7.66
N PRO A 986 -0.81 -68.60 7.84
CA PRO A 986 0.12 -69.72 7.96
C PRO A 986 0.01 -70.38 9.34
N LEU A 987 0.16 -71.71 9.41
CA LEU A 987 0.21 -72.44 10.67
C LEU A 987 1.61 -72.33 11.32
N PRO A 988 1.75 -72.14 12.65
CA PRO A 988 3.05 -72.09 13.30
C PRO A 988 3.70 -73.47 13.40
N ASP A 989 5.01 -73.56 13.15
CA ASP A 989 5.79 -74.78 13.39
C ASP A 989 6.16 -74.92 14.88
N VAL A 990 5.61 -75.92 15.58
CA VAL A 990 6.05 -76.34 16.92
C VAL A 990 6.46 -77.81 16.87
N TYR A 991 7.70 -78.10 17.28
CA TYR A 991 8.26 -79.44 17.11
C TYR A 991 7.99 -80.34 18.32
N VAL A 992 8.04 -79.79 19.54
CA VAL A 992 7.93 -80.57 20.77
C VAL A 992 7.00 -79.88 21.76
N VAL A 993 6.07 -80.62 22.36
CA VAL A 993 5.21 -80.13 23.43
C VAL A 993 5.52 -80.90 24.71
N HIS A 994 6.01 -80.20 25.73
CA HIS A 994 6.30 -80.75 27.06
C HIS A 994 5.12 -80.47 28.00
N GLN A 995 4.40 -81.52 28.40
CA GLN A 995 3.40 -81.42 29.44
C GLN A 995 4.04 -81.61 30.81
N VAL A 996 3.79 -80.67 31.73
CA VAL A 996 4.38 -80.66 33.08
C VAL A 996 3.30 -80.72 34.14
N GLU A 997 3.51 -81.56 35.15
CA GLU A 997 2.63 -81.77 36.29
C GLU A 997 3.44 -81.84 37.58
N MET A 998 3.15 -80.99 38.56
CA MET A 998 3.82 -81.00 39.87
C MET A 998 2.86 -81.44 40.97
N THR A 999 3.17 -82.54 41.66
CA THR A 999 2.35 -83.13 42.72
C THR A 999 3.00 -82.92 44.09
N LEU A 1000 2.20 -82.46 45.06
CA LEU A 1000 2.61 -82.29 46.46
C LEU A 1000 2.25 -83.54 47.30
N PRO A 1001 2.88 -83.76 48.47
CA PRO A 1001 2.43 -84.81 49.37
C PRO A 1001 1.01 -84.53 49.86
N GLU A 1002 0.25 -85.59 50.15
CA GLU A 1002 -1.08 -85.46 50.74
C GLU A 1002 -0.98 -84.92 52.18
N ALA A 1003 -1.27 -83.62 52.34
CA ALA A 1003 -1.42 -82.94 53.62
C ALA A 1003 -2.47 -81.82 53.48
N ASP A 1004 -3.29 -81.61 54.51
CA ASP A 1004 -4.34 -80.59 54.50
C ASP A 1004 -3.79 -79.16 54.45
N HIS A 1005 -2.62 -78.95 55.06
CA HIS A 1005 -1.91 -77.68 55.09
C HIS A 1005 -0.42 -77.90 55.35
N PHE A 1006 0.39 -76.92 54.97
CA PHE A 1006 1.83 -76.88 55.26
C PHE A 1006 2.18 -75.69 56.16
N VAL A 1007 3.22 -75.80 56.96
CA VAL A 1007 3.66 -74.72 57.86
C VAL A 1007 4.76 -73.89 57.19
N ILE A 1008 4.73 -72.58 57.40
CA ILE A 1008 5.78 -71.67 56.89
C ILE A 1008 7.15 -72.07 57.45
N GLY A 1009 8.16 -72.16 56.58
CA GLY A 1009 9.52 -72.56 56.97
C GLY A 1009 9.78 -74.07 57.00
N ASP A 1010 8.74 -74.92 56.98
CA ASP A 1010 8.90 -76.38 56.92
C ASP A 1010 9.20 -76.88 55.50
N THR A 1011 9.96 -77.97 55.40
CA THR A 1011 10.35 -78.55 54.10
C THR A 1011 9.30 -79.55 53.60
N ILE A 1012 8.75 -79.30 52.40
CA ILE A 1012 7.74 -80.10 51.69
C ILE A 1012 8.40 -80.87 50.55
N SER A 1013 8.16 -82.18 50.43
CA SER A 1013 8.73 -83.00 49.34
C SER A 1013 7.78 -83.13 48.15
N ALA A 1014 7.97 -82.35 47.08
CA ALA A 1014 7.17 -82.35 45.85
C ALA A 1014 7.74 -83.31 44.78
N LYS A 1015 6.88 -83.84 43.90
CA LYS A 1015 7.26 -84.61 42.71
C LYS A 1015 6.89 -83.87 41.43
N ILE A 1016 7.79 -83.86 40.46
CA ILE A 1016 7.60 -83.25 39.14
C ILE A 1016 7.54 -84.37 38.10
N LYS A 1017 6.45 -84.45 37.35
CA LYS A 1017 6.26 -85.34 36.20
C LYS A 1017 6.28 -84.53 34.90
N ILE A 1018 7.11 -84.96 33.95
CA ILE A 1018 7.22 -84.31 32.63
C ILE A 1018 6.97 -85.36 31.53
N THR A 1019 5.98 -85.09 30.67
CA THR A 1019 5.58 -85.93 29.52
C THR A 1019 5.85 -85.15 28.24
N THR A 1020 6.59 -85.73 27.29
CA THR A 1020 6.95 -85.04 26.04
C THR A 1020 6.29 -85.71 24.84
N LYS A 1021 5.70 -84.93 23.91
CA LYS A 1021 5.19 -85.44 22.62
C LYS A 1021 5.63 -84.59 21.45
N GLU A 1022 5.85 -85.25 20.32
CA GLU A 1022 6.26 -84.66 19.04
C GLU A 1022 5.12 -84.65 18.00
N THR A 1023 3.86 -84.65 18.45
CA THR A 1023 2.66 -84.80 17.58
C THR A 1023 2.56 -83.73 16.48
N TRP A 1024 3.13 -82.54 16.72
CA TRP A 1024 3.11 -81.38 15.82
C TRP A 1024 4.37 -81.28 14.95
N ALA A 1025 5.36 -82.15 15.15
CA ALA A 1025 6.54 -82.21 14.30
C ALA A 1025 6.18 -82.76 12.91
N THR A 1026 6.64 -82.07 11.87
CA THR A 1026 6.46 -82.50 10.48
C THR A 1026 7.25 -83.79 10.25
N LYS A 1027 6.55 -84.92 10.04
CA LYS A 1027 7.18 -86.23 9.78
C LYS A 1027 7.96 -86.20 8.46
N GLY A 1028 9.27 -86.47 8.50
CA GLY A 1028 10.12 -86.62 7.31
C GLY A 1028 11.25 -85.59 7.16
N LEU A 1029 11.43 -84.68 8.13
CA LEU A 1029 12.63 -83.85 8.26
C LEU A 1029 13.49 -84.41 9.41
N ASP A 1030 14.76 -84.75 9.12
CA ASP A 1030 15.75 -85.13 10.14
C ASP A 1030 16.09 -83.90 10.98
N TYR A 1031 15.25 -83.61 11.97
CA TYR A 1031 15.59 -82.67 13.01
C TYR A 1031 16.48 -83.41 14.01
N ASP A 1032 17.72 -82.92 14.23
CA ASP A 1032 18.57 -83.33 15.36
C ASP A 1032 17.90 -82.86 16.66
N LEU A 1033 16.81 -83.52 17.04
CA LEU A 1033 16.12 -83.23 18.29
C LEU A 1033 17.02 -83.69 19.45
N PRO A 1034 17.24 -82.83 20.46
CA PRO A 1034 18.12 -83.14 21.56
C PRO A 1034 17.59 -84.35 22.32
N SER A 1035 18.45 -85.35 22.48
CA SER A 1035 18.09 -86.61 23.15
C SER A 1035 17.79 -86.40 24.64
N SER A 1036 18.28 -85.31 25.22
CA SER A 1036 18.05 -84.91 26.61
C SER A 1036 17.68 -83.44 26.75
N TYR A 1037 16.89 -83.14 27.78
CA TYR A 1037 16.38 -81.83 28.16
C TYR A 1037 16.77 -81.56 29.62
N VAL A 1038 16.74 -80.30 30.03
CA VAL A 1038 17.02 -79.87 31.40
C VAL A 1038 15.82 -79.07 31.88
N TYR A 1039 15.20 -79.50 32.97
CA TYR A 1039 14.21 -78.66 33.64
C TYR A 1039 14.89 -77.85 34.75
N GLU A 1040 14.38 -76.64 34.96
CA GLU A 1040 14.73 -75.78 36.07
C GLU A 1040 13.45 -75.30 36.74
N VAL A 1041 13.37 -75.49 38.06
CA VAL A 1041 12.27 -74.91 38.83
C VAL A 1041 12.54 -73.42 39.01
N VAL A 1042 11.61 -72.58 38.58
CA VAL A 1042 11.78 -71.12 38.55
C VAL A 1042 11.76 -70.57 39.97
N SER A 1043 12.72 -69.70 40.28
CA SER A 1043 12.78 -69.00 41.57
C SER A 1043 11.50 -68.18 41.77
N SER A 1044 10.83 -68.35 42.90
CA SER A 1044 9.65 -67.58 43.27
C SER A 1044 9.87 -66.97 44.64
N GLU A 1045 9.35 -65.76 44.87
CA GLU A 1045 9.38 -65.13 46.21
C GLU A 1045 8.59 -65.93 47.25
N ASN A 1046 7.71 -66.83 46.80
CA ASN A 1046 6.85 -67.61 47.67
C ASN A 1046 7.50 -68.92 48.14
N TRP A 1047 8.53 -69.40 47.45
CA TRP A 1047 9.12 -70.73 47.66
C TRP A 1047 10.64 -70.64 47.76
N ALA A 1048 11.20 -71.08 48.89
CA ALA A 1048 12.61 -71.44 49.00
C ALA A 1048 12.81 -72.90 48.58
N PHE A 1049 13.95 -73.21 47.99
CA PHE A 1049 14.24 -74.54 47.47
C PHE A 1049 15.40 -75.16 48.25
N SER A 1050 15.22 -76.42 48.65
CA SER A 1050 16.30 -77.24 49.22
C SER A 1050 16.59 -78.41 48.27
N GLY A 1051 17.85 -78.55 47.84
CA GLY A 1051 18.27 -79.62 46.93
C GLY A 1051 18.56 -79.18 45.49
N LYS A 1052 18.50 -80.12 44.54
CA LYS A 1052 18.81 -79.88 43.12
C LYS A 1052 17.64 -79.15 42.44
N ARG A 1053 17.81 -77.86 42.18
CA ARG A 1053 16.85 -77.02 41.43
C ARG A 1053 16.82 -77.29 39.91
N ARG A 1054 17.89 -77.90 39.39
CA ARG A 1054 18.10 -78.16 37.95
C ARG A 1054 18.48 -79.63 37.74
N ASN A 1055 17.81 -80.32 36.82
CA ASN A 1055 18.13 -81.70 36.49
C ASN A 1055 17.82 -82.05 35.02
N THR A 1056 18.51 -83.06 34.49
CA THR A 1056 18.42 -83.51 33.09
C THR A 1056 17.48 -84.71 32.94
N PHE A 1057 16.69 -84.77 31.86
CA PHE A 1057 15.70 -85.80 31.54
C PHE A 1057 15.70 -86.16 30.04
N ASN A 1058 15.24 -87.36 29.66
CA ASN A 1058 15.27 -87.82 28.27
C ASN A 1058 13.86 -87.82 27.64
N CYS A 1059 13.77 -87.65 26.31
CA CYS A 1059 12.50 -87.46 25.60
C CYS A 1059 11.56 -88.69 25.66
N ASN A 1060 12.11 -89.91 25.79
CA ASN A 1060 11.40 -91.16 25.49
C ASN A 1060 10.74 -91.84 26.71
N GLU A 1061 10.83 -91.25 27.90
CA GLU A 1061 10.29 -91.83 29.13
C GLU A 1061 9.44 -90.79 29.89
N ASP A 1062 8.44 -91.25 30.64
CA ASP A 1062 7.77 -90.42 31.64
C ASP A 1062 8.78 -90.15 32.76
N ASN A 1063 9.25 -88.90 32.88
CA ASN A 1063 10.31 -88.58 33.83
C ASN A 1063 9.73 -88.02 35.13
N GLU A 1064 10.10 -88.61 36.27
CA GLU A 1064 9.69 -88.17 37.61
C GLU A 1064 10.88 -87.72 38.47
N PHE A 1065 10.75 -86.56 39.12
CA PHE A 1065 11.80 -85.98 39.95
C PHE A 1065 11.29 -85.47 41.30
N GLY A 1066 12.06 -85.71 42.38
CA GLY A 1066 11.76 -85.17 43.71
C GLY A 1066 12.43 -83.82 43.96
N VAL A 1067 11.69 -82.83 44.48
CA VAL A 1067 12.17 -81.49 44.83
C VAL A 1067 11.62 -81.10 46.21
N SER A 1068 12.47 -80.54 47.08
CA SER A 1068 12.03 -80.05 48.38
C SER A 1068 11.76 -78.55 48.36
N LEU A 1069 10.51 -78.17 48.66
CA LEU A 1069 10.00 -76.81 48.67
C LEU A 1069 9.79 -76.35 50.11
N VAL A 1070 10.24 -75.15 50.44
CA VAL A 1070 10.01 -74.51 51.74
C VAL A 1070 9.16 -73.26 51.48
N PRO A 1071 7.93 -73.18 51.98
CA PRO A 1071 7.09 -72.02 51.73
C PRO A 1071 7.54 -70.83 52.59
N LEU A 1072 7.62 -69.66 51.95
CA LEU A 1072 8.11 -68.41 52.57
C LEU A 1072 6.99 -67.43 52.92
N ARG A 1073 5.75 -67.73 52.51
CA ARG A 1073 4.55 -66.93 52.80
C ARG A 1073 3.44 -67.85 53.27
N THR A 1074 2.40 -67.27 53.86
CA THR A 1074 1.16 -67.97 54.24
C THR A 1074 0.05 -67.67 53.23
N GLY A 1075 -0.94 -68.55 53.10
CA GLY A 1075 -2.05 -68.45 52.16
C GLY A 1075 -2.06 -69.56 51.09
N LYS A 1076 -2.91 -69.40 50.07
CA LYS A 1076 -2.95 -70.28 48.88
C LYS A 1076 -1.91 -69.84 47.88
N ILE A 1077 -0.82 -70.58 47.78
CA ILE A 1077 0.35 -70.23 46.98
C ILE A 1077 0.36 -71.06 45.69
N PRO A 1078 0.44 -70.45 44.50
CA PRO A 1078 0.56 -71.20 43.25
C PRO A 1078 1.84 -72.03 43.25
N LEU A 1079 1.75 -73.21 42.64
CA LEU A 1079 2.91 -74.08 42.45
C LEU A 1079 3.99 -73.37 41.63
N PRO A 1080 5.29 -73.58 41.93
CA PRO A 1080 6.37 -72.95 41.17
C PRO A 1080 6.37 -73.44 39.72
N LYS A 1081 6.56 -72.51 38.79
CA LYS A 1081 6.68 -72.82 37.35
C LYS A 1081 7.97 -73.58 37.06
N ILE A 1082 7.98 -74.36 35.99
CA ILE A 1082 9.10 -75.20 35.58
C ILE A 1082 9.44 -74.86 34.15
N ASP A 1083 10.62 -74.28 33.95
CA ASP A 1083 11.14 -74.04 32.62
C ASP A 1083 11.89 -75.27 32.13
N ILE A 1084 11.71 -75.61 30.86
CA ILE A 1084 12.37 -76.73 30.20
C ILE A 1084 13.24 -76.17 29.09
N TYR A 1085 14.48 -76.65 29.03
CA TYR A 1085 15.47 -76.27 28.04
C TYR A 1085 16.04 -77.52 27.37
N ALA A 1086 16.43 -77.44 26.11
CA ALA A 1086 17.20 -78.51 25.46
C ALA A 1086 18.60 -78.66 26.09
N ALA A 1087 19.05 -79.89 26.35
CA ALA A 1087 20.39 -80.16 26.90
C ALA A 1087 21.42 -80.31 25.76
N GLY A 1088 22.13 -79.22 25.43
CA GLY A 1088 23.16 -79.20 24.40
C GLY A 1088 23.53 -77.78 23.98
N ARG A 1089 24.68 -77.60 23.30
CA ARG A 1089 25.10 -76.29 22.73
C ARG A 1089 24.52 -76.00 21.34
N GLN A 1090 23.62 -76.83 20.82
CA GLN A 1090 22.91 -76.57 19.57
C GLN A 1090 21.60 -75.81 19.82
N SER A 1091 21.12 -75.14 18.77
CA SER A 1091 19.88 -74.35 18.72
C SER A 1091 18.73 -75.01 19.49
N GLN A 1092 18.08 -74.28 20.40
CA GLN A 1092 16.89 -74.79 21.07
C GLN A 1092 15.80 -75.06 20.03
N PRO A 1093 15.20 -76.26 19.98
CA PRO A 1093 14.08 -76.52 19.10
C PRO A 1093 12.86 -75.70 19.56
N LYS A 1094 11.98 -75.34 18.62
CA LYS A 1094 10.70 -74.68 18.95
C LYS A 1094 9.87 -75.65 19.79
N MET A 1095 9.80 -75.37 21.09
CA MET A 1095 9.11 -76.19 22.08
C MET A 1095 8.08 -75.35 22.85
N GLU A 1096 6.98 -75.99 23.22
CA GLU A 1096 5.91 -75.36 24.03
C GLU A 1096 5.72 -76.15 25.33
N ILE A 1097 5.44 -75.47 26.44
CA ILE A 1097 5.22 -76.10 27.74
C ILE A 1097 3.73 -76.03 28.12
N ASP A 1098 3.09 -77.20 28.23
CA ASP A 1098 1.72 -77.36 28.66
C ASP A 1098 1.66 -77.70 30.15
N TYR A 1099 1.30 -76.71 30.98
CA TYR A 1099 1.15 -76.93 32.42
C TYR A 1099 -0.23 -77.50 32.74
N ARG A 1100 -0.28 -78.78 33.11
CA ARG A 1100 -1.55 -79.46 33.38
C ARG A 1100 -2.27 -78.90 34.61
N ASN A 1101 -1.50 -78.54 35.63
CA ASN A 1101 -2.01 -78.02 36.89
C ASN A 1101 -1.57 -76.58 37.18
N ALA A 1102 -1.41 -75.76 36.15
CA ALA A 1102 -0.98 -74.36 36.26
C ALA A 1102 -1.81 -73.51 37.24
N GLY A 1103 -3.07 -73.88 37.47
CA GLY A 1103 -4.00 -73.19 38.35
C GLY A 1103 -4.08 -73.77 39.78
N GLU A 1104 -3.36 -74.84 40.10
CA GLU A 1104 -3.38 -75.44 41.45
C GLU A 1104 -2.52 -74.64 42.44
N THR A 1105 -2.91 -74.66 43.72
CA THR A 1105 -2.27 -73.89 44.80
C THR A 1105 -2.10 -74.72 46.08
N ALA A 1106 -0.98 -74.54 46.79
CA ALA A 1106 -0.72 -75.13 48.10
C ALA A 1106 -1.16 -74.20 49.24
N LEU A 1107 -1.81 -74.72 50.28
CA LEU A 1107 -2.22 -73.92 51.45
C LEU A 1107 -1.15 -73.94 52.55
N VAL A 1108 -0.62 -72.76 52.92
CA VAL A 1108 0.44 -72.60 53.93
C VAL A 1108 -0.01 -71.72 55.10
N VAL A 1109 0.31 -72.11 56.35
CA VAL A 1109 -0.09 -71.43 57.60
C VAL A 1109 1.12 -71.03 58.49
N PRO A 1110 1.02 -69.99 59.36
CA PRO A 1110 2.15 -69.52 60.20
C PRO A 1110 2.37 -70.35 61.47
N GLU A 1111 3.59 -70.31 62.03
CA GLU A 1111 3.97 -70.98 63.29
C GLU A 1111 3.39 -70.23 64.52
N PHE A 1112 2.64 -70.93 65.39
CA PHE A 1112 1.86 -70.30 66.47
C PHE A 1112 2.73 -69.84 67.66
N GLY A 1113 2.86 -68.53 67.90
CA GLY A 1113 3.50 -68.01 69.12
C GLY A 1113 3.87 -66.51 69.19
N ARG A 1114 3.84 -65.77 68.08
CA ARG A 1114 4.09 -64.31 68.04
C ARG A 1114 3.10 -63.60 67.12
N LEU A 1115 1.91 -63.28 67.62
CA LEU A 1115 0.96 -62.40 66.94
C LEU A 1115 0.49 -61.33 67.92
N THR A 1116 1.03 -60.12 67.80
CA THR A 1116 0.42 -58.91 68.39
C THR A 1116 -0.44 -58.30 67.29
N ILE A 1117 -1.75 -58.47 67.40
CA ILE A 1117 -2.75 -57.90 66.48
C ILE A 1117 -3.07 -56.50 67.02
N ASN A 1118 -2.68 -55.44 66.32
CA ASN A 1118 -3.28 -54.11 66.53
C ASN A 1118 -4.55 -54.05 65.67
N PHE A 1119 -5.69 -53.91 66.35
CA PHE A 1119 -7.01 -53.76 65.74
C PHE A 1119 -7.15 -52.48 64.91
#